data_AF-A0A0M1I7C6-F1
#
_entry.id   AF-A0A0M1I7C6-F1
#
_cell.length_a   1.000
_cell.length_b   1.000
_cell.length_c   1.000
_cell.angle_alpha   90.00
_cell.angle_beta   90.00
_cell.angle_gamma   90.00
#
_symmetry.space_group_name_H-M   'P 1'
#
loop_
_entity.id
_entity.type
_entity.pdbx_description
1 polymer ?
#
loop_
_entity_poly.entity_id
_entity_poly.type
_entity_poly.pdbx_seq_one_letter_code
_entity_poly.pdbx_strand_id
1 'polypeptide(L)'
;MDMIFGKLGWDSIPTEPIVLVTMVIMAIGAIAVFGGITYFKKWGYLWNVWFKTVDHKKIGIMYIIVSVIMLLRGFADAIMMRLQLFLARGGGEGYLHPDHYDQIFTAHGVIMIFFVAMGLVVGMMNISVPLQIGARDVAFPLLNSLSFWLFAGAAGLMMASLVLGEFAATGWMAYPPLSGIQYSPGVGVDYYIWALQVSGLGTLLSGVNFFVTIIKMRAPGMKLMDMPIFTWTSLCTAVLIIAAFPVLTATLAMLTLDRYFGFHFFTNELGGSPMLYVNLIWTWGHPEVYILVLPAFGLYSEIVATFSRKTLFGYKSMVYATIAITVLAFVVWLHHFFTMGAGANVNAFFGIMTMVIAIPTGVKIFSWLFTMYKGRITFETPMLWTIGFLVTFGIGGLTGVLMAVPPADFLVHNSLFLIAHFHNVIIGGVVFGMFAGIIFYWPKMFGWKLNEAWGKAAFWFWFFGFYFAFMPLYILGFMGMTRRLNTYDNPEWDPYLAIALFGAVLVAIGIACFLMQIIVGFLQRHQNMDHTGDPWDSRVLEWSTSSPAPFYNFAKIPEIRGIDTFWTDKENGVAYARPTKYEDIHMPTDRAAGFVMAMFISAMGFALIWHIWWLVAVTFIASVVSLIRSSFTKEVDYYVPAAEVERIENERYALLEKHLKKD
;
A
#
# COMPACT_ATOMS: atom_id res chain seq x y z
N MET A 1 -14.56 -13.03 36.17
CA MET A 1 -13.72 -13.14 34.96
C MET A 1 -13.73 -11.83 34.18
N ASP A 2 -14.86 -11.15 34.11
CA ASP A 2 -15.09 -9.91 33.34
C ASP A 2 -14.14 -8.77 33.69
N MET A 3 -13.77 -8.58 34.97
CA MET A 3 -12.77 -7.57 35.33
C MET A 3 -11.34 -7.89 34.86
N ILE A 4 -11.02 -9.16 34.60
CA ILE A 4 -9.66 -9.59 34.21
C ILE A 4 -9.56 -9.76 32.69
N PHE A 5 -10.58 -10.35 32.05
CA PHE A 5 -10.56 -10.70 30.63
C PHE A 5 -11.58 -9.91 29.79
N GLY A 6 -12.38 -9.02 30.39
CA GLY A 6 -13.40 -8.26 29.67
C GLY A 6 -14.43 -9.19 29.03
N LYS A 7 -14.72 -8.97 27.75
CA LYS A 7 -15.60 -9.80 26.92
C LYS A 7 -14.94 -11.09 26.42
N LEU A 8 -13.64 -11.29 26.66
CA LEU A 8 -12.89 -12.43 26.12
C LEU A 8 -13.20 -13.69 26.92
N GLY A 9 -13.67 -14.73 26.24
CA GLY A 9 -14.01 -16.03 26.82
C GLY A 9 -13.71 -17.20 25.88
N TRP A 10 -14.02 -18.43 26.30
CA TRP A 10 -13.83 -19.62 25.46
C TRP A 10 -14.77 -19.67 24.25
N ASP A 11 -15.93 -19.03 24.39
CA ASP A 11 -16.93 -18.77 23.35
C ASP A 11 -16.43 -17.77 22.29
N SER A 12 -15.34 -17.06 22.56
CA SER A 12 -14.70 -16.18 21.58
C SER A 12 -13.88 -16.93 20.53
N ILE A 13 -13.65 -18.23 20.67
CA ILE A 13 -12.91 -19.01 19.66
C ILE A 13 -13.92 -19.50 18.60
N PRO A 14 -13.74 -19.14 17.31
CA PRO A 14 -14.65 -19.59 16.26
C PRO A 14 -14.72 -21.12 16.17
N THR A 15 -15.94 -21.66 16.10
CA THR A 15 -16.19 -23.11 15.96
C THR A 15 -16.40 -23.53 14.51
N GLU A 16 -16.39 -22.58 13.58
CA GLU A 16 -16.57 -22.84 12.14
C GLU A 16 -15.45 -23.73 11.58
N PRO A 17 -15.78 -24.85 10.88
CA PRO A 17 -14.78 -25.82 10.43
C PRO A 17 -13.66 -25.22 9.58
N ILE A 18 -14.01 -24.29 8.67
CA ILE A 18 -13.04 -23.63 7.78
C ILE A 18 -12.06 -22.81 8.60
N VAL A 19 -12.57 -22.03 9.56
CA VAL A 19 -11.76 -21.17 10.44
C VAL A 19 -10.87 -22.02 11.34
N LEU A 20 -11.39 -23.10 11.93
CA LEU A 20 -10.61 -24.02 12.75
C LEU A 20 -9.44 -24.65 11.99
N VAL A 21 -9.66 -25.10 10.75
CA VAL A 21 -8.59 -25.62 9.90
C VAL A 21 -7.56 -24.53 9.60
N THR A 22 -8.00 -23.31 9.28
CA THR A 22 -7.11 -22.16 9.08
C THR A 22 -6.29 -21.86 10.33
N MET A 23 -6.90 -21.88 11.52
CA MET A 23 -6.24 -21.68 12.81
C MET A 23 -5.15 -22.71 13.05
N VAL A 24 -5.41 -23.99 12.78
CA VAL A 24 -4.42 -25.07 12.92
C VAL A 24 -3.26 -24.86 11.95
N ILE A 25 -3.53 -24.55 10.68
CA ILE A 25 -2.49 -24.27 9.68
C ILE A 25 -1.63 -23.05 10.11
N MET A 26 -2.28 -21.99 10.59
CA MET A 26 -1.60 -20.80 11.12
C MET A 26 -0.74 -21.13 12.34
N ALA A 27 -1.24 -21.95 13.27
CA ALA A 27 -0.49 -22.37 14.45
C ALA A 27 0.74 -23.21 14.06
N ILE A 28 0.59 -24.16 13.12
CA ILE A 28 1.70 -24.94 12.57
C ILE A 28 2.73 -24.03 11.91
N GLY A 29 2.27 -23.08 11.09
CA GLY A 29 3.14 -22.08 10.45
C GLY A 29 3.89 -21.22 11.46
N ALA A 30 3.21 -20.73 12.50
CA ALA A 30 3.81 -19.95 13.57
C ALA A 30 4.86 -20.76 14.35
N ILE A 31 4.57 -22.02 14.67
CA ILE A 31 5.51 -22.94 15.32
C ILE A 31 6.72 -23.20 14.41
N ALA A 32 6.51 -23.43 13.10
CA ALA A 32 7.59 -23.66 12.15
C ALA A 32 8.52 -22.44 12.02
N VAL A 33 7.94 -21.23 11.94
CA VAL A 33 8.71 -19.98 11.87
C VAL A 33 9.46 -19.73 13.19
N PHE A 34 8.78 -19.84 14.33
CA PHE A 34 9.39 -19.66 15.65
C PHE A 34 10.50 -20.68 15.91
N GLY A 35 10.23 -21.94 15.60
CA GLY A 35 11.17 -23.06 15.68
C GLY A 35 12.37 -22.84 14.76
N GLY A 36 12.15 -22.40 13.52
CA GLY A 36 13.21 -22.07 12.57
C GLY A 36 14.11 -20.93 13.04
N ILE A 37 13.53 -19.82 13.51
CA ILE A 37 14.30 -18.67 14.05
C ILE A 37 15.15 -19.11 15.25
N THR A 38 14.58 -19.93 16.13
CA THR A 38 15.26 -20.46 17.32
C THR A 38 16.37 -21.43 16.95
N TYR A 39 16.09 -22.39 16.06
CA TYR A 39 17.04 -23.39 15.58
C TYR A 39 18.25 -22.74 14.88
N PHE A 40 18.02 -21.77 14.01
CA PHE A 40 19.08 -21.03 13.32
C PHE A 40 19.69 -19.89 14.15
N LYS A 41 19.28 -19.73 15.43
CA LYS A 41 19.75 -18.71 16.38
C LYS A 41 19.68 -17.28 15.81
N LYS A 42 18.60 -16.95 15.10
CA LYS A 42 18.44 -15.65 14.41
C LYS A 42 17.75 -14.56 15.22
N TRP A 43 17.33 -14.83 16.46
CA TRP A 43 16.71 -13.83 17.34
C TRP A 43 17.56 -12.56 17.53
N GLY A 44 18.86 -12.71 17.81
CA GLY A 44 19.78 -11.57 17.96
C GLY A 44 19.95 -10.77 16.67
N TYR A 45 19.95 -11.45 15.52
CA TYR A 45 20.01 -10.79 14.21
C TYR A 45 18.73 -10.01 13.92
N LEU A 46 17.55 -10.61 14.12
CA LEU A 46 16.26 -9.93 13.92
C LEU A 46 16.14 -8.70 14.82
N TRP A 47 16.48 -8.84 16.09
CA TRP A 47 16.43 -7.72 17.04
C TRP A 47 17.35 -6.57 16.65
N ASN A 48 18.62 -6.87 16.35
CA ASN A 48 19.61 -5.82 16.10
C ASN A 48 19.56 -5.25 14.69
N VAL A 49 19.11 -6.00 13.69
CA VAL A 49 19.17 -5.57 12.28
C VAL A 49 17.83 -5.09 11.75
N TRP A 50 16.72 -5.63 12.25
CA TRP A 50 15.38 -5.39 11.70
C TRP A 50 14.43 -4.71 12.69
N PHE A 51 14.34 -5.18 13.94
CA PHE A 51 13.32 -4.64 14.87
C PHE A 51 13.67 -3.26 15.40
N LYS A 52 14.94 -3.00 15.69
CA LYS A 52 15.42 -1.68 16.14
C LYS A 52 15.79 -0.74 14.99
N THR A 53 15.70 -1.19 13.74
CA THR A 53 16.24 -0.40 12.62
C THR A 53 15.51 0.92 12.45
N VAL A 54 16.28 1.94 12.10
CA VAL A 54 15.76 3.24 11.66
C VAL A 54 16.00 3.50 10.17
N ASP A 55 16.81 2.66 9.51
CA ASP A 55 17.09 2.74 8.08
C ASP A 55 15.80 2.61 7.23
N HIS A 56 15.50 3.66 6.48
CA HIS A 56 14.35 3.74 5.56
C HIS A 56 14.28 2.57 4.56
N LYS A 57 15.42 2.02 4.09
CA LYS A 57 15.47 0.89 3.14
C LYS A 57 14.91 -0.37 3.78
N LYS A 58 15.36 -0.70 4.99
CA LYS A 58 14.89 -1.88 5.72
C LYS A 58 13.43 -1.74 6.14
N ILE A 59 13.03 -0.54 6.58
CA ILE A 59 11.63 -0.26 6.90
C ILE A 59 10.74 -0.46 5.67
N GLY A 60 11.15 0.06 4.51
CA GLY A 60 10.43 -0.16 3.26
C GLY A 60 10.32 -1.63 2.84
N ILE A 61 11.39 -2.41 3.02
CA ILE A 61 11.36 -3.87 2.80
C ILE A 61 10.35 -4.55 3.73
N MET A 62 10.33 -4.19 5.02
CA MET A 62 9.38 -4.78 5.96
C MET A 62 7.92 -4.43 5.62
N TYR A 63 7.64 -3.20 5.17
CA TYR A 63 6.33 -2.80 4.64
C TYR A 63 5.89 -3.70 3.48
N ILE A 64 6.79 -3.93 2.51
CA ILE A 64 6.51 -4.81 1.36
C ILE A 64 6.23 -6.24 1.83
N ILE A 65 7.04 -6.78 2.74
CA ILE A 65 6.86 -8.16 3.25
C ILE A 65 5.50 -8.33 3.92
N VAL A 66 5.12 -7.44 4.83
CA VAL A 66 3.81 -7.49 5.50
C VAL A 66 2.70 -7.40 4.45
N SER A 67 2.83 -6.51 3.48
CA SER A 67 1.82 -6.32 2.43
C SER A 67 1.67 -7.55 1.51
N VAL A 68 2.77 -8.25 1.20
CA VAL A 68 2.73 -9.50 0.41
C VAL A 68 2.06 -10.63 1.21
N ILE A 69 2.31 -10.72 2.51
CA ILE A 69 1.61 -11.70 3.37
C ILE A 69 0.11 -11.39 3.42
N MET A 70 -0.24 -10.12 3.59
CA MET A 70 -1.63 -9.66 3.60
C MET A 70 -2.32 -9.81 2.25
N LEU A 71 -1.57 -9.73 1.13
CA LEU A 71 -2.07 -10.04 -0.21
C LEU A 71 -2.52 -11.50 -0.32
N LEU A 72 -1.78 -12.45 0.24
CA LEU A 72 -2.17 -13.87 0.23
C LEU A 72 -3.49 -14.09 0.98
N ARG A 73 -3.64 -13.45 2.15
CA ARG A 73 -4.89 -13.47 2.90
C ARG A 73 -6.01 -12.81 2.11
N GLY A 74 -5.83 -11.57 1.65
CA GLY A 74 -6.86 -10.84 0.90
C GLY A 74 -7.31 -11.58 -0.35
N PHE A 75 -6.38 -12.26 -1.04
CA PHE A 75 -6.72 -13.04 -2.23
C PHE A 75 -7.39 -14.38 -1.91
N ALA A 76 -7.04 -15.05 -0.80
CA ALA A 76 -7.77 -16.22 -0.32
C ALA A 76 -9.27 -15.88 -0.12
N ASP A 77 -9.57 -14.75 0.52
CA ASP A 77 -10.94 -14.23 0.67
C ASP A 77 -11.63 -13.99 -0.68
N ALA A 78 -10.91 -13.43 -1.67
CA ALA A 78 -11.45 -13.18 -2.99
C ALA A 78 -11.87 -14.48 -3.70
N ILE A 79 -11.03 -15.51 -3.67
CA ILE A 79 -11.35 -16.82 -4.22
C ILE A 79 -12.53 -17.44 -3.46
N MET A 80 -12.53 -17.35 -2.14
CA MET A 80 -13.63 -17.90 -1.32
C MET A 80 -14.98 -17.29 -1.71
N MET A 81 -15.04 -15.96 -1.86
CA MET A 81 -16.26 -15.28 -2.32
C MET A 81 -16.68 -15.70 -3.73
N ARG A 82 -15.74 -15.85 -4.66
CA ARG A 82 -16.04 -16.27 -6.04
C ARG A 82 -16.53 -17.71 -6.10
N LEU A 83 -15.90 -18.59 -5.33
CA LEU A 83 -16.32 -19.98 -5.22
C LEU A 83 -17.71 -20.08 -4.59
N GLN A 84 -18.02 -19.25 -3.58
CA GLN A 84 -19.34 -19.24 -2.95
C GLN A 84 -20.41 -18.89 -3.96
N LEU A 85 -20.24 -17.79 -4.71
CA LEU A 85 -21.18 -17.40 -5.75
C LEU A 85 -21.38 -18.52 -6.77
N PHE A 86 -20.32 -19.17 -7.23
CA PHE A 86 -20.42 -20.25 -8.20
C PHE A 86 -21.19 -21.48 -7.65
N LEU A 87 -20.98 -21.84 -6.38
CA LEU A 87 -21.64 -22.99 -5.75
C LEU A 87 -23.08 -22.69 -5.31
N ALA A 88 -23.38 -21.44 -4.95
CA ALA A 88 -24.69 -20.98 -4.51
C ALA A 88 -25.66 -20.63 -5.66
N ARG A 89 -25.28 -20.94 -6.91
CA ARG A 89 -26.12 -20.70 -8.09
C ARG A 89 -27.50 -21.37 -7.98
N GLY A 90 -28.53 -20.71 -8.51
CA GLY A 90 -29.91 -21.22 -8.50
C GLY A 90 -30.56 -21.18 -7.12
N GLY A 91 -30.14 -20.27 -6.23
CA GLY A 91 -30.64 -20.12 -4.87
C GLY A 91 -30.11 -21.17 -3.89
N GLY A 92 -29.00 -21.83 -4.22
CA GLY A 92 -28.36 -22.79 -3.33
C GLY A 92 -27.72 -22.13 -2.11
N GLU A 93 -27.49 -22.90 -1.05
CA GLU A 93 -26.82 -22.42 0.18
C GLU A 93 -25.31 -22.19 -0.04
N GLY A 94 -24.70 -22.88 -1.00
CA GLY A 94 -23.25 -22.86 -1.21
C GLY A 94 -22.51 -23.52 -0.04
N TYR A 95 -21.42 -22.90 0.42
CA TYR A 95 -20.62 -23.39 1.55
C TYR A 95 -20.31 -22.31 2.61
N LEU A 96 -20.58 -21.03 2.33
CA LEU A 96 -20.43 -19.92 3.26
C LEU A 96 -21.79 -19.42 3.75
N HIS A 97 -21.99 -19.49 5.06
CA HIS A 97 -23.13 -18.84 5.72
C HIS A 97 -23.08 -17.31 5.48
N PRO A 98 -24.23 -16.62 5.33
CA PRO A 98 -24.29 -15.16 5.12
C PRO A 98 -23.40 -14.36 6.07
N ASP A 99 -23.46 -14.62 7.37
CA ASP A 99 -22.65 -13.89 8.36
C ASP A 99 -21.14 -14.02 8.08
N HIS A 100 -20.68 -15.22 7.72
CA HIS A 100 -19.28 -15.45 7.40
C HIS A 100 -18.88 -14.85 6.05
N TYR A 101 -19.77 -14.90 5.05
CA TYR A 101 -19.57 -14.22 3.76
C TYR A 101 -19.40 -12.70 3.95
N ASP A 102 -20.22 -12.11 4.82
CA ASP A 102 -20.21 -10.68 5.11
C ASP A 102 -18.93 -10.23 5.82
N GLN A 103 -18.44 -11.05 6.76
CA GLN A 103 -17.13 -10.85 7.37
C GLN A 103 -16.00 -10.95 6.35
N ILE A 104 -16.02 -11.95 5.45
CA ILE A 104 -15.00 -12.15 4.42
C ILE A 104 -14.93 -10.96 3.47
N PHE A 105 -16.05 -10.50 2.88
CA PHE A 105 -15.97 -9.39 1.93
C PHE A 105 -15.55 -8.08 2.62
N THR A 106 -15.94 -7.90 3.89
CA THR A 106 -15.56 -6.73 4.69
C THR A 106 -14.06 -6.75 4.95
N ALA A 107 -13.54 -7.88 5.43
CA ALA A 107 -12.14 -8.06 5.72
C ALA A 107 -11.26 -8.00 4.46
N HIS A 108 -11.71 -8.59 3.35
CA HIS A 108 -11.06 -8.49 2.04
C HIS A 108 -10.85 -7.02 1.63
N GLY A 109 -11.92 -6.21 1.64
CA GLY A 109 -11.84 -4.81 1.26
C GLY A 109 -10.89 -4.01 2.16
N VAL A 110 -10.98 -4.22 3.48
CA VAL A 110 -10.09 -3.57 4.45
C VAL A 110 -8.63 -3.94 4.20
N ILE A 111 -8.34 -5.22 4.02
CA ILE A 111 -6.96 -5.69 3.83
C ILE A 111 -6.36 -5.21 2.54
N MET A 112 -7.08 -5.30 1.43
CA MET A 112 -6.55 -4.92 0.13
C MET A 112 -6.23 -3.42 0.06
N ILE A 113 -7.05 -2.56 0.67
CA ILE A 113 -6.82 -1.11 0.67
C ILE A 113 -5.77 -0.71 1.71
N PHE A 114 -5.99 -1.07 2.98
CA PHE A 114 -5.18 -0.52 4.08
C PHE A 114 -3.90 -1.28 4.34
N PHE A 115 -3.87 -2.60 4.09
CA PHE A 115 -2.74 -3.46 4.48
C PHE A 115 -1.96 -4.02 3.29
N VAL A 116 -2.50 -3.93 2.07
CA VAL A 116 -1.79 -4.27 0.84
C VAL A 116 -1.43 -3.00 0.07
N ALA A 117 -2.42 -2.26 -0.44
CA ALA A 117 -2.14 -1.11 -1.32
C ALA A 117 -1.36 -0.01 -0.60
N MET A 118 -1.84 0.46 0.55
CA MET A 118 -1.15 1.49 1.35
C MET A 118 0.24 1.02 1.80
N GLY A 119 0.36 -0.21 2.30
CA GLY A 119 1.62 -0.77 2.76
C GLY A 119 2.67 -0.88 1.65
N LEU A 120 2.28 -1.33 0.44
CA LEU A 120 3.16 -1.36 -0.73
C LEU A 120 3.59 0.04 -1.15
N VAL A 121 2.66 0.99 -1.23
CA VAL A 121 2.93 2.38 -1.62
C VAL A 121 3.92 3.05 -0.66
N VAL A 122 3.66 2.99 0.65
CA VAL A 122 4.54 3.57 1.68
C VAL A 122 5.88 2.83 1.73
N GLY A 123 5.89 1.52 1.49
CA GLY A 123 7.12 0.74 1.35
C GLY A 123 8.00 1.21 0.20
N MET A 124 7.41 1.43 -0.99
CA MET A 124 8.12 1.95 -2.15
C MET A 124 8.61 3.39 -1.91
N MET A 125 7.80 4.26 -1.32
CA MET A 125 8.22 5.61 -0.94
C MET A 125 9.45 5.58 -0.01
N ASN A 126 9.44 4.68 0.98
CA ASN A 126 10.57 4.45 1.87
C ASN A 126 11.84 4.03 1.13
N ILE A 127 11.74 3.11 0.17
CA ILE A 127 12.92 2.62 -0.54
C ILE A 127 13.53 3.70 -1.43
N SER A 128 12.74 4.38 -2.24
CA SER A 128 13.28 5.17 -3.35
C SER A 128 13.34 6.69 -3.08
N VAL A 129 12.44 7.28 -2.29
CA VAL A 129 12.40 8.76 -2.14
C VAL A 129 13.71 9.34 -1.61
N PRO A 130 14.30 8.85 -0.49
CA PRO A 130 15.56 9.41 0.00
C PRO A 130 16.72 9.25 -0.99
N LEU A 131 16.76 8.13 -1.72
CA LEU A 131 17.75 7.89 -2.77
C LEU A 131 17.57 8.86 -3.95
N GLN A 132 16.33 9.09 -4.39
CA GLN A 132 16.00 9.99 -5.49
C GLN A 132 16.37 11.46 -5.22
N ILE A 133 16.24 11.90 -3.97
CA ILE A 133 16.55 13.28 -3.59
C ILE A 133 18.01 13.47 -3.15
N GLY A 134 18.83 12.41 -3.17
CA GLY A 134 20.23 12.47 -2.75
C GLY A 134 20.42 12.62 -1.22
N ALA A 135 19.46 12.15 -0.42
CA ALA A 135 19.51 12.18 1.03
C ALA A 135 20.09 10.88 1.62
N ARG A 136 20.66 10.98 2.82
CA ARG A 136 21.21 9.81 3.56
C ARG A 136 20.13 9.00 4.29
N ASP A 137 19.05 9.65 4.72
CA ASP A 137 17.90 9.04 5.38
C ASP A 137 16.67 9.97 5.28
N VAL A 138 15.56 9.59 5.91
CA VAL A 138 14.37 10.42 6.11
C VAL A 138 14.54 11.44 7.25
N ALA A 139 13.66 12.45 7.31
CA ALA A 139 13.73 13.53 8.30
C ALA A 139 13.55 13.06 9.74
N PHE A 140 12.69 12.06 9.95
CA PHE A 140 12.42 11.51 11.28
C PHE A 140 12.56 9.98 11.28
N PRO A 141 13.78 9.43 11.41
CA PRO A 141 14.03 7.99 11.33
C PRO A 141 13.29 7.16 12.41
N LEU A 142 13.20 7.68 13.64
CA LEU A 142 12.43 7.02 14.71
C LEU A 142 10.93 7.01 14.43
N LEU A 143 10.38 8.11 13.92
CA LEU A 143 8.96 8.17 13.55
C LEU A 143 8.67 7.19 12.41
N ASN A 144 9.59 7.04 11.45
CA ASN A 144 9.48 6.06 10.38
C ASN A 144 9.36 4.62 10.93
N SER A 145 10.21 4.27 11.89
CA SER A 145 10.16 2.97 12.57
C SER A 145 8.84 2.78 13.33
N LEU A 146 8.39 3.80 14.08
CA LEU A 146 7.11 3.77 14.78
C LEU A 146 5.93 3.60 13.82
N SER A 147 5.90 4.34 12.71
CA SER A 147 4.85 4.24 11.69
C SER A 147 4.71 2.83 11.14
N PHE A 148 5.84 2.18 10.82
CA PHE A 148 5.85 0.80 10.35
C PHE A 148 5.29 -0.17 11.40
N TRP A 149 5.75 -0.06 12.65
CA TRP A 149 5.30 -0.98 13.68
C TRP A 149 3.84 -0.78 14.09
N LEU A 150 3.31 0.44 13.99
CA LEU A 150 1.87 0.70 14.14
C LEU A 150 1.06 0.03 13.02
N PHE A 151 1.52 0.15 11.77
CA PHE A 151 0.94 -0.54 10.63
C PHE A 151 0.96 -2.07 10.79
N ALA A 152 2.12 -2.64 11.15
CA ALA A 152 2.27 -4.08 11.35
C ALA A 152 1.46 -4.58 12.55
N GLY A 153 1.41 -3.82 13.64
CA GLY A 153 0.60 -4.14 14.81
C GLY A 153 -0.91 -4.08 14.52
N ALA A 154 -1.36 -3.11 13.72
CA ALA A 154 -2.74 -3.04 13.22
C ALA A 154 -3.09 -4.21 12.29
N ALA A 155 -2.19 -4.60 11.40
CA ALA A 155 -2.34 -5.83 10.61
C ALA A 155 -2.43 -7.07 11.52
N GLY A 156 -1.65 -7.09 12.61
CA GLY A 156 -1.75 -8.12 13.65
C GLY A 156 -3.12 -8.16 14.34
N LEU A 157 -3.68 -7.00 14.71
CA LEU A 157 -5.04 -6.90 15.28
C LEU A 157 -6.10 -7.42 14.30
N MET A 158 -5.98 -7.05 13.02
CA MET A 158 -6.83 -7.53 11.94
C MET A 158 -6.76 -9.06 11.80
N MET A 159 -5.56 -9.64 11.85
CA MET A 159 -5.39 -11.09 11.76
C MET A 159 -5.84 -11.83 13.04
N ALA A 160 -5.78 -11.17 14.19
CA ALA A 160 -6.25 -11.73 15.46
C ALA A 160 -7.78 -11.96 15.45
N SER A 161 -8.56 -11.13 14.76
CA SER A 161 -10.02 -11.28 14.68
C SER A 161 -10.46 -12.57 13.97
N LEU A 162 -9.57 -13.23 13.23
CA LEU A 162 -9.83 -14.53 12.60
C LEU A 162 -9.79 -15.68 13.61
N VAL A 163 -9.03 -15.51 14.70
CA VAL A 163 -8.78 -16.55 15.71
C VAL A 163 -9.55 -16.28 17.00
N LEU A 164 -9.79 -15.00 17.30
CA LEU A 164 -10.44 -14.52 18.52
C LEU A 164 -11.56 -13.55 18.13
N GLY A 165 -12.79 -13.98 18.35
CA GLY A 165 -14.02 -13.27 18.02
C GLY A 165 -14.34 -13.41 16.53
N GLU A 166 -14.70 -12.29 15.93
CA GLU A 166 -15.11 -12.19 14.53
C GLU A 166 -14.65 -10.84 13.97
N PHE A 167 -14.68 -10.67 12.66
CA PHE A 167 -14.46 -9.36 12.04
C PHE A 167 -15.79 -8.65 11.76
N ALA A 168 -15.74 -7.35 11.40
CA ALA A 168 -16.94 -6.60 11.05
C ALA A 168 -17.66 -7.23 9.84
N ALA A 169 -18.99 -7.37 9.91
CA ALA A 169 -19.85 -7.82 8.82
C ALA A 169 -20.58 -6.64 8.12
N THR A 170 -19.99 -5.44 8.15
CA THR A 170 -20.67 -4.18 7.78
C THR A 170 -20.16 -3.55 6.48
N GLY A 171 -19.28 -4.25 5.75
CA GLY A 171 -18.50 -3.71 4.65
C GLY A 171 -17.34 -2.81 5.10
N TRP A 172 -16.38 -2.61 4.19
CA TRP A 172 -15.09 -1.95 4.49
C TRP A 172 -15.17 -0.48 4.91
N MET A 173 -16.35 0.15 4.81
CA MET A 173 -16.60 1.51 5.27
C MET A 173 -17.44 1.58 6.56
N ALA A 174 -17.89 0.44 7.10
CA ALA A 174 -18.63 0.32 8.36
C ALA A 174 -19.76 1.35 8.53
N TYR A 175 -20.69 1.41 7.58
CA TYR A 175 -21.76 2.42 7.60
C TYR A 175 -22.71 2.25 8.80
N PRO A 176 -22.99 3.32 9.54
CA PRO A 176 -24.18 3.43 10.37
C PRO A 176 -25.45 3.41 9.48
N PRO A 177 -26.59 2.92 10.00
CA PRO A 177 -26.77 2.46 11.38
C PRO A 177 -26.24 1.03 11.63
N LEU A 178 -25.92 0.26 10.58
CA LEU A 178 -25.56 -1.16 10.70
C LEU A 178 -24.34 -1.40 11.61
N SER A 179 -23.35 -0.52 11.60
CA SER A 179 -22.16 -0.59 12.48
C SER A 179 -22.40 -0.13 13.92
N GLY A 180 -23.58 0.38 14.25
CA GLY A 180 -23.95 0.76 15.61
C GLY A 180 -24.15 -0.45 16.53
N ILE A 181 -24.02 -0.24 17.84
CA ILE A 181 -24.09 -1.32 18.84
C ILE A 181 -25.44 -2.04 18.86
N GLN A 182 -26.52 -1.36 18.44
CA GLN A 182 -27.87 -1.92 18.36
C GLN A 182 -28.01 -3.01 17.28
N TYR A 183 -27.33 -2.86 16.14
CA TYR A 183 -27.42 -3.78 15.01
C TYR A 183 -26.24 -4.76 14.95
N SER A 184 -25.05 -4.32 15.38
CA SER A 184 -23.82 -5.11 15.43
C SER A 184 -23.23 -5.09 16.84
N PRO A 185 -23.79 -5.86 17.80
CA PRO A 185 -23.36 -5.85 19.20
C PRO A 185 -22.01 -6.54 19.44
N GLY A 186 -21.58 -7.40 18.50
CA GLY A 186 -20.32 -8.11 18.55
C GLY A 186 -19.08 -7.22 18.44
N VAL A 187 -17.91 -7.83 18.66
CA VAL A 187 -16.59 -7.15 18.67
C VAL A 187 -16.05 -6.85 17.28
N GLY A 188 -16.68 -7.35 16.21
CA GLY A 188 -16.15 -7.24 14.84
C GLY A 188 -15.95 -5.80 14.36
N VAL A 189 -16.92 -4.91 14.63
CA VAL A 189 -16.79 -3.47 14.32
C VAL A 189 -15.71 -2.81 15.19
N ASP A 190 -15.48 -3.30 16.40
CA ASP A 190 -14.45 -2.78 17.28
C ASP A 190 -13.05 -3.14 16.78
N TYR A 191 -12.86 -4.36 16.25
CA TYR A 191 -11.64 -4.73 15.51
C TYR A 191 -11.40 -3.80 14.33
N TYR A 192 -12.43 -3.51 13.51
CA TYR A 192 -12.34 -2.57 12.40
C TYR A 192 -11.88 -1.18 12.86
N ILE A 193 -12.53 -0.63 13.89
CA ILE A 193 -12.23 0.70 14.44
C ILE A 193 -10.78 0.79 14.90
N TRP A 194 -10.35 -0.11 15.79
CA TRP A 194 -9.05 0.01 16.45
C TRP A 194 -7.89 -0.41 15.55
N ALA A 195 -8.08 -1.37 14.63
CA ALA A 195 -7.08 -1.68 13.62
C ALA A 195 -6.82 -0.45 12.72
N LEU A 196 -7.88 0.21 12.24
CA LEU A 196 -7.73 1.37 11.37
C LEU A 196 -7.24 2.63 12.12
N GLN A 197 -7.61 2.83 13.38
CA GLN A 197 -7.10 3.96 14.15
C GLN A 197 -5.60 3.83 14.46
N VAL A 198 -5.15 2.63 14.84
CA VAL A 198 -3.73 2.37 15.08
C VAL A 198 -2.92 2.50 13.79
N SER A 199 -3.41 1.92 12.69
CA SER A 199 -2.77 2.05 11.37
C SER A 199 -2.76 3.50 10.88
N GLY A 200 -3.89 4.21 11.01
CA GLY A 200 -4.08 5.59 10.58
C GLY A 200 -3.13 6.57 11.28
N LEU A 201 -2.84 6.36 12.57
CA LEU A 201 -1.80 7.11 13.28
C LEU A 201 -0.42 6.92 12.62
N GLY A 202 -0.07 5.67 12.29
CA GLY A 202 1.18 5.37 11.58
C GLY A 202 1.24 6.03 10.20
N THR A 203 0.16 5.98 9.43
CA THR A 203 0.09 6.60 8.10
C THR A 203 0.21 8.12 8.17
N LEU A 204 -0.45 8.79 9.13
CA LEU A 204 -0.34 10.23 9.33
C LEU A 204 1.11 10.65 9.65
N LEU A 205 1.78 9.91 10.54
CA LEU A 205 3.19 10.14 10.87
C LEU A 205 4.10 9.95 9.65
N SER A 206 3.83 8.94 8.81
CA SER A 206 4.55 8.74 7.54
C SER A 206 4.35 9.91 6.58
N GLY A 207 3.12 10.42 6.44
CA GLY A 207 2.81 11.59 5.62
C GLY A 207 3.63 12.83 6.03
N VAL A 208 3.63 13.16 7.33
CA VAL A 208 4.43 14.27 7.86
C VAL A 208 5.93 14.05 7.61
N ASN A 209 6.43 12.83 7.81
CA ASN A 209 7.84 12.50 7.63
C ASN A 209 8.29 12.69 6.18
N PHE A 210 7.57 12.15 5.20
CA PHE A 210 7.92 12.30 3.78
C PHE A 210 7.76 13.74 3.30
N PHE A 211 6.74 14.46 3.75
CA PHE A 211 6.60 15.88 3.42
C PHE A 211 7.84 16.69 3.84
N VAL A 212 8.27 16.55 5.09
CA VAL A 212 9.47 17.25 5.59
C VAL A 212 10.73 16.78 4.87
N THR A 213 10.89 15.47 4.67
CA THR A 213 12.03 14.88 3.97
C THR A 213 12.20 15.47 2.57
N ILE A 214 11.14 15.46 1.76
CA ILE A 214 11.19 15.94 0.37
C ILE A 214 11.43 17.45 0.31
N ILE A 215 10.92 18.23 1.26
CA ILE A 215 11.06 19.69 1.23
C ILE A 215 12.41 20.16 1.79
N LYS A 216 12.95 19.49 2.82
CA LYS A 216 14.10 19.98 3.60
C LYS A 216 15.40 19.21 3.41
N MET A 217 15.38 17.97 2.92
CA MET A 217 16.58 17.12 2.86
C MET A 217 17.10 16.84 1.45
N ARG A 218 16.63 17.57 0.44
CA ARG A 218 17.13 17.44 -0.93
C ARG A 218 18.62 17.80 -1.02
N ALA A 219 19.31 17.09 -1.90
CA ALA A 219 20.67 17.41 -2.32
C ALA A 219 20.78 18.86 -2.83
N PRO A 220 21.93 19.52 -2.60
CA PRO A 220 22.17 20.89 -3.06
C PRO A 220 22.04 20.98 -4.58
N GLY A 221 21.45 22.08 -5.05
CA GLY A 221 21.20 22.34 -6.47
C GLY A 221 19.87 21.77 -7.01
N MET A 222 19.26 20.79 -6.32
CA MET A 222 17.96 20.23 -6.74
C MET A 222 16.81 21.20 -6.40
N LYS A 223 16.28 21.90 -7.41
CA LYS A 223 15.05 22.70 -7.24
C LYS A 223 13.84 21.75 -7.23
N LEU A 224 12.69 22.27 -6.79
CA LEU A 224 11.43 21.52 -6.83
C LEU A 224 11.14 20.98 -8.23
N MET A 225 11.28 21.81 -9.27
CA MET A 225 11.04 21.42 -10.67
C MET A 225 12.20 20.63 -11.31
N ASP A 226 13.14 20.13 -10.51
CA ASP A 226 14.19 19.20 -10.94
C ASP A 226 14.04 17.81 -10.29
N MET A 227 13.05 17.63 -9.40
CA MET A 227 12.83 16.34 -8.73
C MET A 227 12.23 15.29 -9.70
N PRO A 228 12.56 14.00 -9.54
CA PRO A 228 11.89 12.91 -10.26
C PRO A 228 10.36 12.92 -10.06
N ILE A 229 9.61 12.34 -11.00
CA ILE A 229 8.15 12.35 -10.93
C ILE A 229 7.65 11.45 -9.80
N PHE A 230 8.35 10.36 -9.49
CA PHE A 230 8.03 9.56 -8.29
C PHE A 230 8.14 10.38 -7.00
N THR A 231 9.15 11.25 -6.88
CA THR A 231 9.28 12.16 -5.73
C THR A 231 8.14 13.19 -5.69
N TRP A 232 7.75 13.78 -6.83
CA TRP A 232 6.62 14.72 -6.89
C TRP A 232 5.28 14.10 -6.52
N THR A 233 5.01 12.90 -7.04
CA THR A 233 3.78 12.16 -6.70
C THR A 233 3.77 11.72 -5.24
N SER A 234 4.93 11.34 -4.69
CA SER A 234 5.10 11.05 -3.26
C SER A 234 4.88 12.28 -2.38
N LEU A 235 5.34 13.47 -2.80
CA LEU A 235 5.08 14.73 -2.10
C LEU A 235 3.58 15.05 -2.06
N CYS A 236 2.90 14.93 -3.20
CA CYS A 236 1.47 15.15 -3.28
C CYS A 236 0.69 14.15 -2.44
N THR A 237 1.12 12.89 -2.43
CA THR A 237 0.58 11.82 -1.57
C THR A 237 0.74 12.17 -0.09
N ALA A 238 1.91 12.64 0.33
CA ALA A 238 2.15 13.10 1.69
C ALA A 238 1.23 14.26 2.09
N VAL A 239 0.98 15.22 1.20
CA VAL A 239 0.03 16.32 1.42
C VAL A 239 -1.39 15.80 1.59
N LEU A 240 -1.84 14.90 0.71
CA LEU A 240 -3.17 14.28 0.82
C LEU A 240 -3.33 13.52 2.14
N ILE A 241 -2.31 12.75 2.56
CA ILE A 241 -2.34 12.01 3.82
C ILE A 241 -2.54 12.96 4.99
N ILE A 242 -1.73 14.03 5.07
CA ILE A 242 -1.79 15.01 6.17
C ILE A 242 -3.17 15.68 6.24
N ALA A 243 -3.78 15.97 5.10
CA ALA A 243 -5.07 16.65 5.05
C ALA A 243 -6.29 15.71 5.22
N ALA A 244 -6.24 14.47 4.72
CA ALA A 244 -7.39 13.56 4.69
C ALA A 244 -7.50 12.65 5.92
N PHE A 245 -6.37 12.11 6.43
CA PHE A 245 -6.41 11.15 7.54
C PHE A 245 -7.01 11.68 8.84
N PRO A 246 -6.85 12.97 9.22
CA PRO A 246 -7.54 13.50 10.39
C PRO A 246 -9.07 13.33 10.34
N VAL A 247 -9.67 13.35 9.15
CA VAL A 247 -11.11 13.12 8.96
C VAL A 247 -11.47 11.68 9.29
N LEU A 248 -10.70 10.69 8.82
CA LEU A 248 -10.90 9.28 9.18
C LEU A 248 -10.77 9.09 10.71
N THR A 249 -9.72 9.67 11.30
CA THR A 249 -9.49 9.58 12.75
C THR A 249 -10.66 10.14 13.55
N ALA A 250 -11.18 11.31 13.18
CA ALA A 250 -12.34 11.90 13.85
C ALA A 250 -13.61 11.06 13.64
N THR A 251 -13.84 10.56 12.42
CA THR A 251 -15.03 9.78 12.07
C THR A 251 -15.10 8.46 12.84
N LEU A 252 -13.99 7.71 12.88
CA LEU A 252 -13.91 6.47 13.64
C LEU A 252 -13.94 6.71 15.15
N ALA A 253 -13.37 7.83 15.64
CA ALA A 253 -13.48 8.21 17.04
C ALA A 253 -14.95 8.49 17.42
N MET A 254 -15.70 9.24 16.61
CA MET A 254 -17.13 9.47 16.84
C MET A 254 -17.93 8.15 16.80
N LEU A 255 -17.63 7.24 15.87
CA LEU A 255 -18.28 5.92 15.83
C LEU A 255 -17.95 5.08 17.07
N THR A 256 -16.72 5.19 17.58
CA THR A 256 -16.31 4.56 18.84
C THR A 256 -17.11 5.12 20.01
N LEU A 257 -17.29 6.45 20.09
CA LEU A 257 -18.07 7.10 21.13
C LEU A 257 -19.54 6.65 21.13
N ASP A 258 -20.15 6.53 19.95
CA ASP A 258 -21.50 5.99 19.80
C ASP A 258 -21.59 4.55 20.31
N ARG A 259 -20.60 3.70 20.01
CA ARG A 259 -20.59 2.29 20.42
C ARG A 259 -20.23 2.05 21.88
N TYR A 260 -19.32 2.83 22.46
CA TYR A 260 -18.71 2.57 23.77
C TYR A 260 -19.36 3.37 24.89
N PHE A 261 -19.75 4.62 24.61
CA PHE A 261 -20.18 5.57 25.62
C PHE A 261 -21.61 6.07 25.39
N GLY A 262 -22.32 5.52 24.40
CA GLY A 262 -23.72 5.84 24.13
C GLY A 262 -23.91 7.27 23.60
N PHE A 263 -22.94 7.81 22.86
CA PHE A 263 -23.15 9.04 22.12
C PHE A 263 -24.14 8.83 20.95
N HIS A 264 -24.58 9.95 20.38
CA HIS A 264 -25.60 10.00 19.33
C HIS A 264 -25.15 10.77 18.10
N PHE A 265 -23.92 10.54 17.62
CA PHE A 265 -23.42 11.18 16.40
C PHE A 265 -24.13 10.64 15.16
N PHE A 266 -24.20 9.31 15.03
CA PHE A 266 -24.66 8.61 13.82
C PHE A 266 -25.85 7.68 14.10
N THR A 267 -26.42 7.72 15.29
CA THR A 267 -27.61 6.93 15.67
C THR A 267 -28.87 7.43 14.95
N ASN A 268 -29.90 6.57 14.86
CA ASN A 268 -31.20 6.97 14.30
C ASN A 268 -32.05 7.79 15.28
N GLU A 269 -31.76 7.67 16.57
CA GLU A 269 -32.50 8.30 17.66
C GLU A 269 -31.73 9.50 18.22
N LEU A 270 -32.42 10.30 19.04
CA LEU A 270 -31.84 11.37 19.86
C LEU A 270 -31.06 12.45 19.07
N GLY A 271 -31.41 12.62 17.79
CA GLY A 271 -30.86 13.68 16.91
C GLY A 271 -29.61 13.28 16.12
N GLY A 272 -29.16 12.03 16.20
CA GLY A 272 -28.05 11.52 15.39
C GLY A 272 -28.37 11.46 13.89
N SER A 273 -27.31 11.37 13.07
CA SER A 273 -27.45 11.31 11.61
C SER A 273 -26.51 10.28 10.97
N PRO A 274 -27.01 9.13 10.51
CA PRO A 274 -26.20 8.16 9.76
C PRO A 274 -25.63 8.76 8.46
N MET A 275 -26.35 9.69 7.84
CA MET A 275 -25.90 10.35 6.60
C MET A 275 -24.65 11.22 6.82
N LEU A 276 -24.49 11.78 8.01
CA LEU A 276 -23.29 12.54 8.39
C LEU A 276 -22.04 11.65 8.32
N TYR A 277 -22.13 10.41 8.80
CA TYR A 277 -21.02 9.45 8.70
C TYR A 277 -20.62 9.23 7.23
N VAL A 278 -21.59 8.98 6.35
CA VAL A 278 -21.30 8.72 4.93
C VAL A 278 -20.60 9.92 4.28
N ASN A 279 -21.03 11.15 4.59
CA ASN A 279 -20.36 12.34 4.10
C ASN A 279 -18.91 12.45 4.61
N LEU A 280 -18.70 12.27 5.92
CA LEU A 280 -17.36 12.38 6.53
C LEU A 280 -16.40 11.30 6.06
N ILE A 281 -16.84 10.03 6.05
CA ILE A 281 -15.99 8.92 5.65
C ILE A 281 -15.53 9.04 4.20
N TRP A 282 -16.38 9.55 3.29
CA TRP A 282 -15.96 9.76 1.89
C TRP A 282 -15.13 11.01 1.67
N THR A 283 -15.28 12.03 2.53
CA THR A 283 -14.38 13.18 2.55
C THR A 283 -12.93 12.73 2.77
N TRP A 284 -12.70 11.63 3.50
CA TRP A 284 -11.42 10.92 3.53
C TRP A 284 -11.27 9.91 2.36
N GLY A 285 -12.28 9.07 2.14
CA GLY A 285 -12.17 7.86 1.32
C GLY A 285 -11.90 8.12 -0.16
N HIS A 286 -12.33 9.27 -0.69
CA HIS A 286 -11.98 9.61 -2.07
C HIS A 286 -10.55 10.17 -2.22
N PRO A 287 -10.06 11.10 -1.38
CA PRO A 287 -8.63 11.39 -1.33
C PRO A 287 -7.73 10.15 -1.15
N GLU A 288 -8.17 9.16 -0.37
CA GLU A 288 -7.44 7.91 -0.16
C GLU A 288 -7.14 7.17 -1.48
N VAL A 289 -8.10 7.08 -2.41
CA VAL A 289 -7.83 6.38 -3.67
C VAL A 289 -6.76 7.09 -4.51
N TYR A 290 -6.60 8.40 -4.35
CA TYR A 290 -5.50 9.16 -4.98
C TYR A 290 -4.17 8.99 -4.26
N ILE A 291 -4.19 8.86 -2.93
CA ILE A 291 -3.01 8.51 -2.12
C ILE A 291 -2.39 7.21 -2.61
N LEU A 292 -3.22 6.25 -3.03
CA LEU A 292 -2.75 4.97 -3.57
C LEU A 292 -2.22 5.08 -5.01
N VAL A 293 -2.94 5.77 -5.90
CA VAL A 293 -2.62 5.77 -7.34
C VAL A 293 -1.50 6.73 -7.71
N LEU A 294 -1.33 7.85 -6.99
CA LEU A 294 -0.32 8.85 -7.34
C LEU A 294 1.11 8.29 -7.31
N PRO A 295 1.55 7.57 -6.27
CA PRO A 295 2.89 6.98 -6.25
C PRO A 295 3.06 5.91 -7.33
N ALA A 296 2.02 5.13 -7.64
CA ALA A 296 2.06 4.19 -8.76
C ALA A 296 2.30 4.90 -10.11
N PHE A 297 1.62 6.04 -10.35
CA PHE A 297 1.90 6.91 -11.50
C PHE A 297 3.34 7.42 -11.51
N GLY A 298 3.91 7.70 -10.34
CA GLY A 298 5.32 8.00 -10.18
C GLY A 298 6.21 6.88 -10.71
N LEU A 299 5.97 5.65 -10.25
CA LEU A 299 6.75 4.47 -10.66
C LEU A 299 6.67 4.23 -12.15
N TYR A 300 5.47 4.31 -12.74
CA TYR A 300 5.32 4.18 -14.19
C TYR A 300 6.11 5.24 -14.95
N SER A 301 6.21 6.46 -14.43
CA SER A 301 6.98 7.52 -15.07
C SER A 301 8.48 7.18 -15.14
N GLU A 302 9.04 6.68 -14.04
CA GLU A 302 10.46 6.28 -13.99
C GLU A 302 10.75 5.05 -14.87
N ILE A 303 9.83 4.07 -14.86
CA ILE A 303 9.94 2.84 -15.65
C ILE A 303 9.83 3.15 -17.14
N VAL A 304 8.85 3.95 -17.56
CA VAL A 304 8.66 4.33 -18.97
C VAL A 304 9.89 5.08 -19.50
N ALA A 305 10.43 6.04 -18.73
CA ALA A 305 11.62 6.79 -19.13
C ALA A 305 12.86 5.87 -19.24
N THR A 306 13.05 4.97 -18.26
CA THR A 306 14.18 4.03 -18.23
C THR A 306 14.13 3.06 -19.42
N PHE A 307 13.04 2.31 -19.59
CA PHE A 307 12.96 1.25 -20.60
C PHE A 307 12.64 1.76 -22.02
N SER A 308 12.25 3.03 -22.18
CA SER A 308 12.15 3.70 -23.50
C SER A 308 13.44 4.43 -23.90
N ARG A 309 14.45 4.48 -23.03
CA ARG A 309 15.74 5.16 -23.24
C ARG A 309 15.62 6.66 -23.59
N LYS A 310 14.58 7.32 -23.08
CA LYS A 310 14.24 8.70 -23.45
C LYS A 310 13.85 9.51 -22.22
N THR A 311 14.09 10.82 -22.27
CA THR A 311 13.56 11.74 -21.26
C THR A 311 12.04 11.73 -21.25
N LEU A 312 11.46 11.95 -20.08
CA LEU A 312 10.01 11.95 -19.91
C LEU A 312 9.38 13.12 -20.67
N PHE A 313 8.43 12.81 -21.55
CA PHE A 313 7.70 13.82 -22.30
C PHE A 313 6.78 14.62 -21.38
N GLY A 314 6.79 15.95 -21.49
CA GLY A 314 5.84 16.80 -20.78
C GLY A 314 6.03 16.86 -19.26
N TYR A 315 7.26 16.71 -18.73
CA TYR A 315 7.56 16.74 -17.29
C TYR A 315 6.79 17.83 -16.51
N LYS A 316 6.87 19.10 -16.94
CA LYS A 316 6.17 20.21 -16.27
C LYS A 316 4.65 20.00 -16.25
N SER A 317 4.08 19.56 -17.37
CA SER A 317 2.65 19.26 -17.47
C SER A 317 2.25 18.12 -16.54
N MET A 318 3.08 17.09 -16.38
CA MET A 318 2.84 15.99 -15.45
C MET A 318 2.89 16.42 -13.97
N VAL A 319 3.80 17.33 -13.62
CA VAL A 319 3.86 17.92 -12.28
C VAL A 319 2.60 18.74 -12.00
N TYR A 320 2.20 19.65 -12.91
CA TYR A 320 0.98 20.44 -12.75
C TYR A 320 -0.28 19.58 -12.72
N ALA A 321 -0.36 18.53 -13.54
CA ALA A 321 -1.45 17.57 -13.49
C ALA A 321 -1.53 16.87 -12.13
N THR A 322 -0.39 16.52 -11.54
CA THR A 322 -0.33 15.88 -10.22
C THR A 322 -0.78 16.82 -9.10
N ILE A 323 -0.37 18.10 -9.16
CA ILE A 323 -0.85 19.14 -8.22
C ILE A 323 -2.36 19.37 -8.40
N ALA A 324 -2.86 19.43 -9.63
CA ALA A 324 -4.29 19.58 -9.91
C ALA A 324 -5.11 18.43 -9.32
N ILE A 325 -4.67 17.17 -9.46
CA ILE A 325 -5.30 16.01 -8.83
C ILE A 325 -5.33 16.18 -7.30
N THR A 326 -4.22 16.64 -6.71
CA THR A 326 -4.10 16.83 -5.26
C THR A 326 -5.14 17.79 -4.71
N VAL A 327 -5.36 18.92 -5.40
CA VAL A 327 -6.36 19.92 -5.00
C VAL A 327 -7.78 19.39 -5.27
N LEU A 328 -8.00 18.82 -6.46
CA LEU A 328 -9.33 18.40 -6.88
C LEU A 328 -9.85 17.18 -6.11
N ALA A 329 -8.96 16.35 -5.54
CA ALA A 329 -9.33 15.21 -4.70
C ALA A 329 -10.26 15.59 -3.53
N PHE A 330 -10.19 16.84 -3.07
CA PHE A 330 -11.01 17.37 -1.97
C PHE A 330 -12.31 18.06 -2.43
N VAL A 331 -12.75 17.94 -3.68
CA VAL A 331 -13.99 18.59 -4.17
C VAL A 331 -14.90 17.65 -4.97
N VAL A 332 -14.78 16.34 -4.73
CA VAL A 332 -15.48 15.31 -5.54
C VAL A 332 -16.10 14.17 -4.73
N TRP A 333 -15.87 14.11 -3.41
CA TRP A 333 -16.24 12.94 -2.58
C TRP A 333 -17.74 12.57 -2.60
N LEU A 334 -18.62 13.53 -2.85
CA LEU A 334 -20.07 13.30 -2.87
C LEU A 334 -20.51 12.31 -3.97
N HIS A 335 -19.71 12.09 -5.02
CA HIS A 335 -20.07 11.14 -6.06
C HIS A 335 -20.23 9.70 -5.56
N HIS A 336 -19.73 9.37 -4.36
CA HIS A 336 -19.91 8.05 -3.76
C HIS A 336 -21.30 7.83 -3.18
N PHE A 337 -22.14 8.86 -3.15
CA PHE A 337 -23.47 8.81 -2.57
C PHE A 337 -24.46 9.74 -3.27
N PHE A 338 -24.39 9.85 -4.61
CA PHE A 338 -25.38 10.58 -5.40
C PHE A 338 -26.83 10.12 -5.15
N THR A 339 -27.00 8.86 -4.79
CA THR A 339 -28.27 8.19 -4.48
C THR A 339 -28.82 8.49 -3.09
N MET A 340 -28.13 9.28 -2.25
CA MET A 340 -28.59 9.64 -0.90
C MET A 340 -29.52 10.86 -0.85
N GLY A 341 -30.05 11.31 -1.98
CA GLY A 341 -31.12 12.32 -2.03
C GLY A 341 -30.65 13.78 -1.94
N ALA A 342 -29.37 14.06 -2.20
CA ALA A 342 -28.91 15.44 -2.38
C ALA A 342 -29.62 16.10 -3.58
N GLY A 343 -29.81 17.42 -3.52
CA GLY A 343 -30.48 18.17 -4.58
C GLY A 343 -29.74 18.12 -5.92
N ALA A 344 -30.46 18.32 -7.03
CA ALA A 344 -29.92 18.23 -8.39
C ALA A 344 -28.67 19.11 -8.62
N ASN A 345 -28.65 20.33 -8.07
CA ASN A 345 -27.52 21.25 -8.20
C ASN A 345 -26.24 20.70 -7.53
N VAL A 346 -26.38 20.04 -6.37
CA VAL A 346 -25.25 19.44 -5.66
C VAL A 346 -24.72 18.26 -6.45
N ASN A 347 -25.59 17.36 -6.90
CA ASN A 347 -25.19 16.22 -7.74
C ASN A 347 -24.53 16.69 -9.04
N ALA A 348 -25.06 17.70 -9.70
CA ALA A 348 -24.48 18.27 -10.92
C ALA A 348 -23.09 18.86 -10.67
N PHE A 349 -22.90 19.65 -9.61
CA PHE A 349 -21.60 20.21 -9.25
C PHE A 349 -20.55 19.12 -9.04
N PHE A 350 -20.84 18.16 -8.16
CA PHE A 350 -19.89 17.09 -7.84
C PHE A 350 -19.64 16.15 -9.03
N GLY A 351 -20.65 15.90 -9.86
CA GLY A 351 -20.48 15.15 -11.11
C GLY A 351 -19.54 15.86 -12.09
N ILE A 352 -19.73 17.17 -12.31
CA ILE A 352 -18.86 17.98 -13.16
C ILE A 352 -17.42 18.00 -12.63
N MET A 353 -17.24 18.28 -11.33
CA MET A 353 -15.90 18.31 -10.73
C MET A 353 -15.18 16.96 -10.84
N THR A 354 -15.92 15.85 -10.71
CA THR A 354 -15.37 14.50 -10.89
C THR A 354 -14.90 14.26 -12.32
N MET A 355 -15.69 14.71 -13.32
CA MET A 355 -15.27 14.63 -14.73
C MET A 355 -14.05 15.51 -15.02
N VAL A 356 -13.92 16.68 -14.39
CA VAL A 356 -12.76 17.57 -14.56
C VAL A 356 -11.46 16.89 -14.12
N ILE A 357 -11.48 16.04 -13.09
CA ILE A 357 -10.29 15.29 -12.64
C ILE A 357 -9.75 14.33 -13.71
N ALA A 358 -10.59 13.87 -14.64
CA ALA A 358 -10.14 13.00 -15.72
C ALA A 358 -9.10 13.68 -16.63
N ILE A 359 -9.13 15.02 -16.75
CA ILE A 359 -8.22 15.79 -17.62
C ILE A 359 -6.76 15.66 -17.16
N PRO A 360 -6.38 16.01 -15.91
CA PRO A 360 -5.02 15.76 -15.42
C PRO A 360 -4.52 14.33 -15.60
N THR A 361 -5.38 13.34 -15.34
CA THR A 361 -5.03 11.93 -15.49
C THR A 361 -4.78 11.57 -16.96
N GLY A 362 -5.62 12.06 -17.87
CA GLY A 362 -5.44 11.90 -19.31
C GLY A 362 -4.11 12.48 -19.80
N VAL A 363 -3.74 13.68 -19.34
CA VAL A 363 -2.44 14.30 -19.67
C VAL A 363 -1.27 13.38 -19.31
N LYS A 364 -1.33 12.68 -18.18
CA LYS A 364 -0.29 11.72 -17.77
C LYS A 364 -0.23 10.50 -18.68
N ILE A 365 -1.39 9.91 -19.04
CA ILE A 365 -1.47 8.78 -19.99
C ILE A 365 -0.82 9.14 -21.32
N PHE A 366 -1.18 10.28 -21.92
CA PHE A 366 -0.57 10.73 -23.16
C PHE A 366 0.92 11.04 -23.01
N SER A 367 1.35 11.58 -21.88
CA SER A 367 2.78 11.86 -21.62
C SER A 367 3.61 10.56 -21.59
N TRP A 368 3.11 9.48 -20.98
CA TRP A 368 3.78 8.18 -21.04
C TRP A 368 3.82 7.62 -22.48
N LEU A 369 2.70 7.69 -23.22
CA LEU A 369 2.67 7.25 -24.62
C LEU A 369 3.65 8.03 -25.51
N PHE A 370 3.75 9.35 -25.36
CA PHE A 370 4.72 10.16 -26.10
C PHE A 370 6.17 10.01 -25.64
N THR A 371 6.38 9.53 -24.42
CA THR A 371 7.71 9.12 -23.94
C THR A 371 8.13 7.81 -24.64
N MET A 372 7.22 6.85 -24.77
CA MET A 372 7.46 5.62 -25.52
C MET A 372 7.64 5.88 -27.02
N TYR A 373 6.90 6.84 -27.58
CA TYR A 373 6.99 7.22 -28.99
C TYR A 373 8.40 7.69 -29.37
N LYS A 374 8.94 7.09 -30.44
CA LYS A 374 10.33 7.30 -30.91
C LYS A 374 11.41 6.95 -29.86
N GLY A 375 11.07 6.22 -28.81
CA GLY A 375 12.03 5.59 -27.90
C GLY A 375 12.54 4.24 -28.42
N ARG A 376 13.41 3.59 -27.66
CA ARG A 376 13.84 2.20 -27.88
C ARG A 376 13.33 1.35 -26.72
N ILE A 377 12.14 0.79 -26.90
CA ILE A 377 11.44 0.06 -25.84
C ILE A 377 12.06 -1.32 -25.65
N THR A 378 12.45 -1.62 -24.41
CA THR A 378 12.88 -2.95 -23.97
C THR A 378 11.77 -3.60 -23.15
N PHE A 379 11.37 -4.81 -23.54
CA PHE A 379 10.24 -5.53 -22.95
C PHE A 379 10.67 -6.41 -21.75
N GLU A 380 11.31 -5.76 -20.78
CA GLU A 380 11.52 -6.33 -19.45
C GLU A 380 10.22 -6.29 -18.64
N THR A 381 10.13 -7.15 -17.62
CA THR A 381 8.92 -7.36 -16.83
C THR A 381 8.32 -6.05 -16.27
N PRO A 382 9.07 -5.09 -15.70
CA PRO A 382 8.50 -3.80 -15.27
C PRO A 382 7.80 -3.03 -16.39
N MET A 383 8.34 -3.07 -17.61
CA MET A 383 7.75 -2.40 -18.76
C MET A 383 6.46 -3.11 -19.24
N LEU A 384 6.39 -4.45 -19.14
CA LEU A 384 5.16 -5.20 -19.44
C LEU A 384 4.02 -4.80 -18.50
N TRP A 385 4.27 -4.76 -17.18
CA TRP A 385 3.29 -4.28 -16.20
C TRP A 385 2.82 -2.86 -16.51
N THR A 386 3.73 -2.00 -16.99
CA THR A 386 3.40 -0.62 -17.34
C THR A 386 2.53 -0.53 -18.60
N ILE A 387 2.78 -1.34 -19.61
CA ILE A 387 1.93 -1.41 -20.81
C ILE A 387 0.56 -1.98 -20.45
N GLY A 388 0.52 -3.04 -19.62
CA GLY A 388 -0.73 -3.60 -19.10
C GLY A 388 -1.54 -2.53 -18.35
N PHE A 389 -0.88 -1.74 -17.51
CA PHE A 389 -1.48 -0.59 -16.84
C PHE A 389 -2.12 0.40 -17.82
N LEU A 390 -1.41 0.85 -18.85
CA LEU A 390 -1.94 1.85 -19.80
C LEU A 390 -3.26 1.40 -20.44
N VAL A 391 -3.37 0.09 -20.75
CA VAL A 391 -4.58 -0.49 -21.32
C VAL A 391 -5.68 -0.65 -20.27
N THR A 392 -5.37 -1.32 -19.16
CA THR A 392 -6.32 -1.65 -18.10
C THR A 392 -6.87 -0.38 -17.44
N PHE A 393 -5.98 0.49 -16.96
CA PHE A 393 -6.37 1.76 -16.35
C PHE A 393 -7.08 2.70 -17.32
N GLY A 394 -6.74 2.68 -18.62
CA GLY A 394 -7.48 3.42 -19.64
C GLY A 394 -8.95 3.04 -19.70
N ILE A 395 -9.24 1.73 -19.73
CA ILE A 395 -10.62 1.20 -19.70
C ILE A 395 -11.30 1.51 -18.36
N GLY A 396 -10.59 1.31 -17.25
CA GLY A 396 -11.08 1.64 -15.92
C GLY A 396 -11.48 3.12 -15.81
N GLY A 397 -10.63 4.03 -16.26
CA GLY A 397 -10.89 5.47 -16.27
C GLY A 397 -12.12 5.86 -17.09
N LEU A 398 -12.31 5.27 -18.27
CA LEU A 398 -13.50 5.51 -19.10
C LEU A 398 -14.79 5.13 -18.36
N THR A 399 -14.82 3.97 -17.70
CA THR A 399 -15.97 3.54 -16.91
C THR A 399 -16.21 4.43 -15.68
N GLY A 400 -15.15 5.00 -15.10
CA GLY A 400 -15.27 5.95 -13.97
C GLY A 400 -15.89 7.28 -14.38
N VAL A 401 -15.50 7.80 -15.55
CA VAL A 401 -16.12 9.02 -16.11
C VAL A 401 -17.61 8.81 -16.37
N LEU A 402 -18.02 7.61 -16.81
CA LEU A 402 -19.44 7.29 -16.96
C LEU A 402 -20.18 7.35 -15.62
N MET A 403 -19.61 6.78 -14.56
CA MET A 403 -20.23 6.82 -13.21
C MET A 403 -20.17 8.20 -12.55
N ALA A 404 -19.32 9.11 -13.03
CA ALA A 404 -19.33 10.49 -12.57
C ALA A 404 -20.60 11.25 -13.02
N VAL A 405 -21.39 10.69 -13.95
CA VAL A 405 -22.64 11.26 -14.44
C VAL A 405 -23.80 10.78 -13.54
N PRO A 406 -24.44 11.63 -12.72
CA PRO A 406 -25.40 11.17 -11.71
C PRO A 406 -26.57 10.34 -12.26
N PRO A 407 -27.20 10.69 -13.41
CA PRO A 407 -28.24 9.85 -14.01
C PRO A 407 -27.78 8.43 -14.36
N ALA A 408 -26.51 8.26 -14.77
CA ALA A 408 -25.95 6.95 -15.03
C ALA A 408 -25.64 6.23 -13.71
N ASP A 409 -25.04 6.94 -12.74
CA ASP A 409 -24.78 6.38 -11.40
C ASP A 409 -26.06 5.85 -10.75
N PHE A 410 -27.19 6.55 -10.85
CA PHE A 410 -28.47 6.07 -10.30
C PHE A 410 -28.86 4.67 -10.76
N LEU A 411 -28.44 4.24 -11.95
CA LEU A 411 -28.70 2.91 -12.50
C LEU A 411 -27.67 1.86 -12.07
N VAL A 412 -26.40 2.27 -11.93
CA VAL A 412 -25.28 1.34 -11.69
C VAL A 412 -24.72 1.41 -10.26
N HIS A 413 -25.25 2.31 -9.44
CA HIS A 413 -24.83 2.50 -8.05
C HIS A 413 -25.01 1.20 -7.27
N ASN A 414 -23.92 0.74 -6.64
CA ASN A 414 -23.86 -0.54 -5.92
C ASN A 414 -24.14 -1.80 -6.76
N SER A 415 -24.24 -1.71 -8.08
CA SER A 415 -24.22 -2.89 -8.95
C SER A 415 -22.81 -3.46 -9.08
N LEU A 416 -22.67 -4.62 -9.71
CA LEU A 416 -21.34 -5.18 -10.01
C LEU A 416 -20.52 -4.31 -10.98
N PHE A 417 -21.14 -3.35 -11.67
CA PHE A 417 -20.44 -2.37 -12.51
C PHE A 417 -19.49 -1.50 -11.68
N LEU A 418 -19.92 -1.06 -10.49
CA LEU A 418 -19.09 -0.30 -9.56
C LEU A 418 -17.88 -1.11 -9.09
N ILE A 419 -18.09 -2.39 -8.75
CA ILE A 419 -17.02 -3.30 -8.35
C ILE A 419 -16.03 -3.50 -9.51
N ALA A 420 -16.54 -3.74 -10.72
CA ALA A 420 -15.73 -3.92 -11.92
C ALA A 420 -14.86 -2.68 -12.18
N HIS A 421 -15.46 -1.49 -12.17
CA HIS A 421 -14.74 -0.22 -12.33
C HIS A 421 -13.62 -0.07 -11.30
N PHE A 422 -13.95 -0.17 -10.02
CA PHE A 422 -12.98 0.11 -8.96
C PHE A 422 -11.83 -0.89 -8.96
N HIS A 423 -12.11 -2.19 -9.19
CA HIS A 423 -11.06 -3.19 -9.32
C HIS A 423 -10.20 -2.96 -10.56
N ASN A 424 -10.78 -2.46 -11.65
CA ASN A 424 -10.02 -2.11 -12.85
C ASN A 424 -8.98 -1.03 -12.59
N VAL A 425 -9.37 0.05 -11.90
CA VAL A 425 -8.45 1.15 -11.58
C VAL A 425 -7.47 0.81 -10.45
N ILE A 426 -7.87 0.02 -9.45
CA ILE A 426 -6.96 -0.35 -8.34
C ILE A 426 -5.99 -1.45 -8.75
N ILE A 427 -6.45 -2.53 -9.38
CA ILE A 427 -5.55 -3.61 -9.81
C ILE A 427 -4.65 -3.10 -10.94
N GLY A 428 -5.25 -2.53 -11.99
CA GLY A 428 -4.51 -2.02 -13.13
C GLY A 428 -3.63 -0.81 -12.80
N GLY A 429 -4.11 0.12 -11.96
CA GLY A 429 -3.41 1.36 -11.63
C GLY A 429 -2.45 1.26 -10.44
N VAL A 430 -2.81 0.52 -9.39
CA VAL A 430 -2.01 0.45 -8.16
C VAL A 430 -1.23 -0.86 -8.09
N VAL A 431 -1.91 -2.01 -8.11
CA VAL A 431 -1.26 -3.32 -7.89
C VAL A 431 -0.22 -3.62 -8.98
N PHE A 432 -0.55 -3.40 -10.25
CA PHE A 432 0.40 -3.57 -11.35
C PHE A 432 1.61 -2.64 -11.18
N GLY A 433 1.39 -1.42 -10.70
CA GLY A 433 2.44 -0.42 -10.50
C GLY A 433 3.36 -0.80 -9.34
N MET A 434 2.81 -1.37 -8.28
CA MET A 434 3.58 -1.90 -7.17
C MET A 434 4.39 -3.13 -7.59
N PHE A 435 3.84 -4.07 -8.38
CA PHE A 435 4.64 -5.17 -8.93
C PHE A 435 5.76 -4.67 -9.86
N ALA A 436 5.44 -3.72 -10.74
CA ALA A 436 6.44 -3.10 -11.61
C ALA A 436 7.57 -2.46 -10.78
N GLY A 437 7.22 -1.70 -9.74
CA GLY A 437 8.15 -1.05 -8.82
C GLY A 437 8.99 -2.03 -8.01
N ILE A 438 8.38 -3.07 -7.42
CA ILE A 438 9.09 -4.12 -6.67
C ILE A 438 10.15 -4.76 -7.57
N ILE A 439 9.80 -5.13 -8.79
CA ILE A 439 10.72 -5.79 -9.72
C ILE A 439 11.81 -4.82 -10.18
N PHE A 440 11.45 -3.57 -10.47
CA PHE A 440 12.38 -2.52 -10.88
C PHE A 440 13.42 -2.22 -9.79
N TYR A 441 12.99 -2.05 -8.54
CA TYR A 441 13.87 -1.73 -7.39
C TYR A 441 14.45 -2.96 -6.67
N TRP A 442 14.12 -4.19 -7.09
CA TRP A 442 14.63 -5.41 -6.47
C TRP A 442 16.16 -5.47 -6.37
N PRO A 443 16.92 -5.13 -7.43
CA PRO A 443 18.39 -5.09 -7.33
C PRO A 443 18.88 -4.06 -6.32
N LYS A 444 18.20 -2.92 -6.20
CA LYS A 444 18.56 -1.88 -5.23
C LYS A 444 18.32 -2.33 -3.78
N MET A 445 17.29 -3.15 -3.54
CA MET A 445 16.99 -3.70 -2.22
C MET A 445 17.90 -4.87 -1.83
N PHE A 446 18.20 -5.78 -2.76
CA PHE A 446 18.81 -7.08 -2.45
C PHE A 446 20.14 -7.38 -3.16
N GLY A 447 20.54 -6.56 -4.14
CA GLY A 447 21.79 -6.70 -4.89
C GLY A 447 21.76 -7.63 -6.10
N TRP A 448 20.61 -8.18 -6.46
CA TRP A 448 20.47 -9.13 -7.58
C TRP A 448 19.15 -8.91 -8.33
N LYS A 449 19.03 -9.42 -9.56
CA LYS A 449 17.82 -9.32 -10.40
C LYS A 449 16.89 -10.52 -10.22
N LEU A 450 15.59 -10.26 -10.16
CA LEU A 450 14.56 -11.32 -10.17
C LEU A 450 14.61 -12.15 -11.47
N ASN A 451 14.06 -13.37 -11.41
CA ASN A 451 13.97 -14.23 -12.58
C ASN A 451 12.96 -13.66 -13.59
N GLU A 452 13.39 -13.44 -14.83
CA GLU A 452 12.58 -12.77 -15.85
C GLU A 452 11.46 -13.66 -16.41
N ALA A 453 11.70 -14.98 -16.52
CA ALA A 453 10.70 -15.91 -17.08
C ALA A 453 9.46 -16.04 -16.17
N TRP A 454 9.68 -16.21 -14.87
CA TRP A 454 8.58 -16.24 -13.88
C TRP A 454 7.90 -14.88 -13.75
N GLY A 455 8.64 -13.77 -13.92
CA GLY A 455 8.06 -12.42 -13.95
C GLY A 455 7.09 -12.21 -15.11
N LYS A 456 7.47 -12.64 -16.32
CA LYS A 456 6.60 -12.61 -17.51
C LYS A 456 5.39 -13.53 -17.35
N ALA A 457 5.58 -14.73 -16.79
CA ALA A 457 4.46 -15.62 -16.50
C ALA A 457 3.47 -14.99 -15.51
N ALA A 458 3.97 -14.42 -14.40
CA ALA A 458 3.15 -13.72 -13.43
C ALA A 458 2.34 -12.60 -14.10
N PHE A 459 2.99 -11.75 -14.90
CA PHE A 459 2.33 -10.69 -15.65
C PHE A 459 1.19 -11.21 -16.52
N TRP A 460 1.42 -12.22 -17.36
CA TRP A 460 0.38 -12.69 -18.30
C TRP A 460 -0.81 -13.34 -17.59
N PHE A 461 -0.56 -14.13 -16.55
CA PHE A 461 -1.64 -14.72 -15.75
C PHE A 461 -2.45 -13.65 -15.01
N TRP A 462 -1.80 -12.63 -14.45
CA TRP A 462 -2.49 -11.49 -13.86
C TRP A 462 -3.29 -10.69 -14.88
N PHE A 463 -2.68 -10.37 -16.03
CA PHE A 463 -3.30 -9.55 -17.06
C PHE A 463 -4.56 -10.23 -17.61
N PHE A 464 -4.44 -11.44 -18.16
CA PHE A 464 -5.60 -12.14 -18.69
C PHE A 464 -6.58 -12.57 -17.59
N GLY A 465 -6.08 -13.02 -16.44
CA GLY A 465 -6.91 -13.38 -15.30
C GLY A 465 -7.79 -12.22 -14.82
N PHE A 466 -7.24 -11.01 -14.77
CA PHE A 466 -7.99 -9.80 -14.46
C PHE A 466 -9.15 -9.57 -15.45
N TYR A 467 -8.91 -9.64 -16.76
CA TYR A 467 -9.97 -9.40 -17.74
C TYR A 467 -11.07 -10.46 -17.66
N PHE A 468 -10.72 -11.74 -17.52
CA PHE A 468 -11.71 -12.81 -17.30
C PHE A 468 -12.46 -12.64 -15.97
N ALA A 469 -11.80 -12.16 -14.92
CA ALA A 469 -12.41 -11.99 -13.61
C ALA A 469 -13.40 -10.82 -13.54
N PHE A 470 -13.08 -9.69 -14.17
CA PHE A 470 -13.78 -8.42 -13.94
C PHE A 470 -14.58 -7.90 -15.14
N MET A 471 -14.24 -8.24 -16.39
CA MET A 471 -15.05 -7.82 -17.54
C MET A 471 -16.49 -8.37 -17.52
N PRO A 472 -16.73 -9.65 -17.13
CA PRO A 472 -18.10 -10.15 -17.00
C PRO A 472 -18.92 -9.37 -15.97
N LEU A 473 -18.27 -8.76 -14.98
CA LEU A 473 -18.96 -8.03 -13.92
C LEU A 473 -19.52 -6.68 -14.39
N TYR A 474 -18.91 -6.06 -15.41
CA TYR A 474 -19.52 -4.89 -16.06
C TYR A 474 -20.87 -5.27 -16.69
N ILE A 475 -20.93 -6.43 -17.37
CA ILE A 475 -22.17 -6.94 -17.99
C ILE A 475 -23.19 -7.27 -16.89
N LEU A 476 -22.80 -8.04 -15.88
CA LEU A 476 -23.68 -8.37 -14.75
C LEU A 476 -24.22 -7.12 -14.03
N GLY A 477 -23.39 -6.09 -13.91
CA GLY A 477 -23.79 -4.80 -13.34
C GLY A 477 -24.85 -4.08 -14.16
N PHE A 478 -24.81 -4.18 -15.50
CA PHE A 478 -25.88 -3.69 -16.37
C PHE A 478 -27.13 -4.57 -16.35
N MET A 479 -26.97 -5.87 -16.11
CA MET A 479 -28.08 -6.82 -15.93
C MET A 479 -28.74 -6.72 -14.55
N GLY A 480 -28.30 -5.80 -13.69
CA GLY A 480 -28.93 -5.51 -12.39
C GLY A 480 -28.39 -6.34 -11.22
N MET A 481 -27.33 -7.15 -11.39
CA MET A 481 -26.72 -7.86 -10.27
C MET A 481 -26.07 -6.87 -9.30
N THR A 482 -26.52 -6.89 -8.04
CA THR A 482 -26.00 -6.01 -6.99
C THR A 482 -24.82 -6.63 -6.26
N ARG A 483 -24.03 -5.79 -5.60
CA ARG A 483 -22.91 -6.24 -4.76
C ARG A 483 -23.38 -6.94 -3.49
N ARG A 484 -22.49 -7.77 -2.92
CA ARG A 484 -22.63 -8.40 -1.58
C ARG A 484 -23.75 -9.44 -1.45
N LEU A 485 -24.29 -9.91 -2.56
CA LEU A 485 -25.13 -11.11 -2.54
C LEU A 485 -24.24 -12.33 -2.29
N ASN A 486 -24.67 -13.21 -1.39
CA ASN A 486 -23.99 -14.49 -1.11
C ASN A 486 -24.61 -15.67 -1.88
N THR A 487 -25.82 -15.51 -2.41
CA THR A 487 -26.55 -16.44 -3.27
C THR A 487 -27.39 -15.67 -4.30
N TYR A 488 -27.80 -16.31 -5.39
CA TYR A 488 -28.64 -15.73 -6.43
C TYR A 488 -29.41 -16.81 -7.19
N ASP A 489 -30.58 -16.45 -7.73
CA ASP A 489 -31.51 -17.36 -8.41
C ASP A 489 -31.64 -17.10 -9.93
N ASN A 490 -31.10 -15.99 -10.44
CA ASN A 490 -31.16 -15.64 -11.86
C ASN A 490 -30.19 -16.50 -12.72
N PRO A 491 -30.70 -17.41 -13.58
CA PRO A 491 -29.84 -18.29 -14.38
C PRO A 491 -29.04 -17.56 -15.47
N GLU A 492 -29.45 -16.35 -15.90
CA GLU A 492 -28.74 -15.59 -16.92
C GLU A 492 -27.37 -15.09 -16.43
N TRP A 493 -27.15 -15.06 -15.11
CA TRP A 493 -25.89 -14.62 -14.49
C TRP A 493 -24.84 -15.73 -14.43
N ASP A 494 -25.25 -16.99 -14.51
CA ASP A 494 -24.37 -18.17 -14.33
C ASP A 494 -23.13 -18.17 -15.23
N PRO A 495 -23.24 -17.94 -16.56
CA PRO A 495 -22.08 -18.01 -17.44
C PRO A 495 -21.03 -16.97 -17.08
N TYR A 496 -21.46 -15.76 -16.72
CA TYR A 496 -20.57 -14.65 -16.39
C TYR A 496 -19.85 -14.86 -15.05
N LEU A 497 -20.53 -15.42 -14.05
CA LEU A 497 -19.93 -15.74 -12.75
C LEU A 497 -18.95 -16.92 -12.86
N ALA A 498 -19.23 -17.91 -13.71
CA ALA A 498 -18.30 -18.99 -14.01
C ALA A 498 -17.02 -18.48 -14.68
N ILE A 499 -17.14 -17.57 -15.66
CA ILE A 499 -15.98 -16.91 -16.29
C ILE A 499 -15.22 -16.08 -15.26
N ALA A 500 -15.92 -15.37 -14.37
CA ALA A 500 -15.30 -14.58 -13.32
C ALA A 500 -14.48 -15.44 -12.34
N LEU A 501 -14.98 -16.63 -11.98
CA LEU A 501 -14.24 -17.60 -11.17
C LEU A 501 -13.01 -18.13 -11.90
N PHE A 502 -13.12 -18.46 -13.19
CA PHE A 502 -11.98 -18.86 -14.01
C PHE A 502 -10.89 -17.79 -14.04
N GLY A 503 -11.27 -16.52 -14.23
CA GLY A 503 -10.34 -15.40 -14.14
C GLY A 503 -9.66 -15.29 -12.78
N ALA A 504 -10.41 -15.48 -11.68
CA ALA A 504 -9.83 -15.50 -10.33
C ALA A 504 -8.79 -16.62 -10.17
N VAL A 505 -9.03 -17.82 -10.71
CA VAL A 505 -8.05 -18.92 -10.69
C VAL A 505 -6.79 -18.55 -11.48
N LEU A 506 -6.90 -17.89 -12.62
CA LEU A 506 -5.73 -17.41 -13.36
C LEU A 506 -4.92 -16.38 -12.56
N VAL A 507 -5.58 -15.46 -11.84
CA VAL A 507 -4.89 -14.53 -10.94
C VAL A 507 -4.16 -15.29 -9.82
N ALA A 508 -4.74 -16.38 -9.30
CA ALA A 508 -4.10 -17.23 -8.31
C ALA A 508 -2.77 -17.81 -8.81
N ILE A 509 -2.78 -18.29 -10.06
CA ILE A 509 -1.58 -18.78 -10.74
C ILE A 509 -0.59 -17.62 -10.92
N GLY A 510 -1.06 -16.42 -11.26
CA GLY A 510 -0.23 -15.22 -11.35
C GLY A 510 0.48 -14.87 -10.04
N ILE A 511 -0.22 -14.95 -8.90
CA ILE A 511 0.36 -14.77 -7.56
C ILE A 511 1.39 -15.86 -7.27
N ALA A 512 1.08 -17.13 -7.57
CA ALA A 512 2.01 -18.23 -7.41
C ALA A 512 3.29 -18.03 -8.25
N CYS A 513 3.14 -17.60 -9.51
CA CYS A 513 4.26 -17.24 -10.38
C CYS A 513 5.12 -16.11 -9.79
N PHE A 514 4.51 -15.08 -9.19
CA PHE A 514 5.23 -14.00 -8.53
C PHE A 514 6.04 -14.51 -7.31
N LEU A 515 5.47 -15.38 -6.48
CA LEU A 515 6.21 -16.00 -5.38
C LEU A 515 7.36 -16.88 -5.90
N MET A 516 7.11 -17.67 -6.96
CA MET A 516 8.14 -18.47 -7.61
C MET A 516 9.25 -17.62 -8.23
N GLN A 517 8.92 -16.43 -8.75
CA GLN A 517 9.89 -15.46 -9.24
C GLN A 517 10.91 -15.09 -8.16
N ILE A 518 10.43 -14.84 -6.94
CA ILE A 518 11.27 -14.51 -5.78
C ILE A 518 12.11 -15.72 -5.36
N ILE A 519 11.50 -16.90 -5.24
CA ILE A 519 12.18 -18.13 -4.79
C ILE A 519 13.28 -18.52 -5.77
N VAL A 520 12.96 -18.66 -7.06
CA VAL A 520 13.92 -19.04 -8.10
C VAL A 520 14.99 -17.97 -8.26
N GLY A 521 14.59 -16.70 -8.21
CA GLY A 521 15.53 -15.57 -8.21
C GLY A 521 16.53 -15.66 -7.06
N PHE A 522 16.08 -15.95 -5.83
CA PHE A 522 16.95 -16.12 -4.68
C PHE A 522 17.91 -17.30 -4.82
N LEU A 523 17.45 -18.43 -5.37
CA LEU A 523 18.30 -19.60 -5.65
C LEU A 523 19.36 -19.27 -6.72
N GLN A 524 19.02 -18.44 -7.70
CA GLN A 524 19.90 -18.01 -8.79
C GLN A 524 20.67 -16.70 -8.50
N ARG A 525 20.55 -16.13 -7.30
CA ARG A 525 21.03 -14.77 -7.00
C ARG A 525 22.49 -14.51 -7.38
N HIS A 526 23.36 -15.49 -7.15
CA HIS A 526 24.80 -15.38 -7.43
C HIS A 526 25.12 -15.26 -8.93
N GLN A 527 24.21 -15.70 -9.81
CA GLN A 527 24.34 -15.59 -11.26
C GLN A 527 23.80 -14.25 -11.80
N ASN A 528 22.90 -13.63 -11.04
CA ASN A 528 22.13 -12.44 -11.45
C ASN A 528 22.44 -11.22 -10.57
N MET A 529 23.63 -11.17 -9.99
CA MET A 529 24.07 -10.05 -9.16
C MET A 529 24.17 -8.77 -9.99
N ASP A 530 23.79 -7.64 -9.40
CA ASP A 530 24.07 -6.32 -9.92
C ASP A 530 25.41 -5.82 -9.34
N HIS A 531 26.41 -5.75 -10.20
CA HIS A 531 27.77 -5.33 -9.82
C HIS A 531 28.04 -3.85 -10.07
N THR A 532 27.18 -3.14 -10.81
CA THR A 532 27.37 -1.73 -11.15
C THR A 532 26.56 -0.82 -10.23
N GLY A 533 25.40 -1.29 -9.76
CA GLY A 533 24.43 -0.46 -9.08
C GLY A 533 23.38 0.16 -10.01
N ASP A 534 23.55 -0.03 -11.33
CA ASP A 534 22.68 0.45 -12.41
C ASP A 534 22.40 -0.69 -13.40
N PRO A 535 21.54 -1.66 -13.05
CA PRO A 535 21.31 -2.86 -13.84
C PRO A 535 20.40 -2.61 -15.06
N TRP A 536 19.76 -1.43 -15.10
CA TRP A 536 18.81 -1.03 -16.12
C TRP A 536 19.36 0.06 -17.04
N ASP A 537 20.57 0.56 -16.77
CA ASP A 537 21.12 1.78 -17.38
C ASP A 537 20.09 2.93 -17.26
N SER A 538 19.69 3.29 -16.05
CA SER A 538 18.63 4.26 -15.81
C SER A 538 19.14 5.71 -15.80
N ARG A 539 18.22 6.67 -15.88
CA ARG A 539 18.49 8.11 -15.86
C ARG A 539 18.55 8.71 -14.45
N VAL A 540 17.91 8.05 -13.49
CA VAL A 540 17.65 8.62 -12.16
C VAL A 540 18.72 8.29 -11.13
N LEU A 541 18.85 9.19 -10.15
CA LEU A 541 19.98 9.29 -9.22
C LEU A 541 20.16 8.06 -8.33
N GLU A 542 19.11 7.35 -7.94
CA GLU A 542 19.22 6.18 -7.08
C GLU A 542 20.09 5.05 -7.67
N TRP A 543 20.25 5.01 -9.00
CA TRP A 543 21.08 4.04 -9.70
C TRP A 543 22.56 4.45 -9.70
N SER A 544 22.89 5.65 -9.21
CA SER A 544 24.26 6.09 -9.00
C SER A 544 24.90 5.53 -7.72
N THR A 545 24.16 4.76 -6.91
CA THR A 545 24.67 4.07 -5.70
C THR A 545 24.91 2.59 -5.97
N SER A 546 25.61 1.87 -5.08
CA SER A 546 25.72 0.42 -5.17
C SER A 546 24.36 -0.29 -5.08
N SER A 547 24.35 -1.59 -5.40
CA SER A 547 23.22 -2.49 -5.21
C SER A 547 23.67 -3.69 -4.34
N PRO A 548 23.15 -3.85 -3.11
CA PRO A 548 22.27 -2.92 -2.41
C PRO A 548 22.96 -1.58 -2.09
N ALA A 549 22.18 -0.53 -1.86
CA ALA A 549 22.72 0.77 -1.43
C ALA A 549 23.37 0.66 -0.04
N PRO A 550 24.46 1.39 0.24
CA PRO A 550 25.08 1.37 1.57
C PRO A 550 24.12 2.01 2.59
N PHE A 551 24.33 1.73 3.88
CA PHE A 551 23.42 2.19 4.93
C PHE A 551 23.31 3.73 5.00
N TYR A 552 24.35 4.46 4.57
CA TYR A 552 24.37 5.93 4.47
C TYR A 552 23.92 6.49 3.09
N ASN A 553 23.51 5.63 2.15
CA ASN A 553 23.17 5.94 0.75
C ASN A 553 24.31 6.55 -0.09
N PHE A 554 24.72 7.78 0.23
CA PHE A 554 25.74 8.55 -0.50
C PHE A 554 26.88 8.95 0.44
N ALA A 555 28.10 8.52 0.10
CA ALA A 555 29.30 8.92 0.84
C ALA A 555 29.51 10.44 0.77
N LYS A 556 29.49 10.99 -0.45
CA LYS A 556 29.42 12.43 -0.73
C LYS A 556 28.05 12.76 -1.30
N ILE A 557 27.39 13.76 -0.73
CA ILE A 557 26.09 14.24 -1.24
C ILE A 557 26.28 14.75 -2.68
N PRO A 558 25.47 14.29 -3.65
CA PRO A 558 25.61 14.71 -5.04
C PRO A 558 25.22 16.18 -5.23
N GLU A 559 25.87 16.87 -6.15
CA GLU A 559 25.48 18.22 -6.60
C GLU A 559 24.58 18.10 -7.83
N ILE A 560 23.32 18.49 -7.70
CA ILE A 560 22.31 18.27 -8.74
C ILE A 560 22.21 19.50 -9.64
N ARG A 561 22.26 19.27 -10.96
CA ARG A 561 22.24 20.33 -12.00
C ARG A 561 21.00 20.30 -12.89
N GLY A 562 20.07 19.38 -12.61
CA GLY A 562 18.84 19.16 -13.33
C GLY A 562 18.30 17.75 -13.11
N ILE A 563 17.13 17.44 -13.69
CA ILE A 563 16.46 16.15 -13.48
C ILE A 563 17.27 14.93 -13.92
N ASP A 564 17.96 15.03 -15.07
CA ASP A 564 18.73 13.93 -15.66
C ASP A 564 20.23 14.00 -15.29
N THR A 565 20.58 14.57 -14.13
CA THR A 565 21.99 14.78 -13.73
C THR A 565 22.83 13.50 -13.85
N PHE A 566 22.34 12.37 -13.33
CA PHE A 566 23.07 11.10 -13.40
C PHE A 566 23.28 10.63 -14.86
N TRP A 567 22.29 10.82 -15.73
CA TRP A 567 22.43 10.49 -17.15
C TRP A 567 23.49 11.35 -17.84
N THR A 568 23.45 12.66 -17.63
CA THR A 568 24.43 13.60 -18.19
C THR A 568 25.83 13.32 -17.64
N ASP A 569 25.96 12.93 -16.38
CA ASP A 569 27.24 12.55 -15.79
C ASP A 569 27.80 11.25 -16.40
N LYS A 570 26.94 10.31 -16.80
CA LYS A 570 27.34 9.11 -17.54
C LYS A 570 27.87 9.47 -18.94
N GLU A 571 27.15 10.32 -19.67
CA GLU A 571 27.56 10.78 -21.00
C GLU A 571 28.89 11.55 -20.97
N ASN A 572 29.13 12.32 -19.91
CA ASN A 572 30.37 13.08 -19.72
C ASN A 572 31.52 12.24 -19.11
N GLY A 573 31.28 10.96 -18.77
CA GLY A 573 32.30 10.09 -18.17
C GLY A 573 32.67 10.42 -16.73
N VAL A 574 31.83 11.18 -16.00
CA VAL A 574 32.09 11.63 -14.62
C VAL A 574 31.17 11.00 -13.57
N ALA A 575 30.19 10.17 -13.97
CA ALA A 575 29.20 9.55 -13.07
C ALA A 575 29.81 8.72 -11.94
N TYR A 576 30.99 8.13 -12.16
CA TYR A 576 31.68 7.27 -11.19
C TYR A 576 33.02 7.87 -10.75
N ALA A 577 33.18 9.19 -10.82
CA ALA A 577 34.40 9.86 -10.36
C ALA A 577 34.62 9.60 -8.86
N ARG A 578 35.84 9.17 -8.50
CA ARG A 578 36.22 8.95 -7.10
C ARG A 578 36.38 10.28 -6.39
N PRO A 579 35.77 10.48 -5.20
CA PRO A 579 36.06 11.61 -4.35
C PRO A 579 37.55 11.67 -3.99
N THR A 580 38.12 12.86 -3.91
CA THR A 580 39.51 13.07 -3.48
C THR A 580 39.71 12.82 -1.99
N LYS A 581 38.65 12.98 -1.19
CA LYS A 581 38.65 12.80 0.26
C LYS A 581 37.27 12.36 0.73
N TYR A 582 37.23 11.46 1.71
CA TYR A 582 36.03 11.09 2.46
C TYR A 582 35.97 11.84 3.79
N GLU A 583 34.75 12.07 4.27
CA GLU A 583 34.47 12.76 5.53
C GLU A 583 33.66 11.84 6.44
N ASP A 584 33.71 12.10 7.74
CA ASP A 584 32.90 11.37 8.71
C ASP A 584 31.41 11.62 8.44
N ILE A 585 30.61 10.56 8.49
CA ILE A 585 29.17 10.62 8.19
C ILE A 585 28.38 10.48 9.48
N HIS A 586 27.63 11.54 9.83
CA HIS A 586 26.65 11.49 10.90
C HIS A 586 25.44 10.63 10.50
N MET A 587 25.09 9.65 11.32
CA MET A 587 23.97 8.72 11.11
C MET A 587 23.16 8.52 12.41
N PRO A 588 21.84 8.30 12.31
CA PRO A 588 21.03 7.96 13.47
C PRO A 588 21.33 6.53 13.96
N THR A 589 21.30 6.34 15.28
CA THR A 589 21.42 5.00 15.88
C THR A 589 20.11 4.21 15.77
N ASP A 590 20.22 2.88 15.80
CA ASP A 590 19.06 2.00 15.90
C ASP A 590 18.34 2.17 17.25
N ARG A 591 17.01 2.26 17.21
CA ARG A 591 16.20 2.57 18.40
C ARG A 591 15.02 1.61 18.55
N ALA A 592 15.02 0.86 19.67
CA ALA A 592 13.90 -0.03 20.03
C ALA A 592 12.60 0.71 20.38
N ALA A 593 12.67 2.02 20.63
CA ALA A 593 11.53 2.80 21.10
C ALA A 593 10.35 2.75 20.13
N GLY A 594 10.59 2.80 18.82
CA GLY A 594 9.52 2.71 17.80
C GLY A 594 8.72 1.41 17.91
N PHE A 595 9.43 0.27 17.94
CA PHE A 595 8.84 -1.05 18.14
C PHE A 595 8.07 -1.16 19.47
N VAL A 596 8.70 -0.78 20.59
CA VAL A 596 8.09 -0.93 21.92
C VAL A 596 6.83 -0.08 22.07
N MET A 597 6.85 1.18 21.63
CA MET A 597 5.68 2.06 21.68
C MET A 597 4.53 1.50 20.83
N ALA A 598 4.81 1.08 19.60
CA ALA A 598 3.80 0.47 18.74
C ALA A 598 3.19 -0.77 19.37
N MET A 599 3.99 -1.63 20.01
CA MET A 599 3.46 -2.85 20.63
C MET A 599 2.55 -2.58 21.82
N PHE A 600 2.86 -1.57 22.65
CA PHE A 600 1.94 -1.13 23.68
C PHE A 600 0.65 -0.53 23.09
N ILE A 601 0.74 0.26 22.02
CA ILE A 601 -0.43 0.85 21.36
C ILE A 601 -1.30 -0.25 20.70
N SER A 602 -0.71 -1.25 20.06
CA SER A 602 -1.45 -2.39 19.51
C SER A 602 -2.09 -3.23 20.60
N ALA A 603 -1.39 -3.49 21.71
CA ALA A 603 -1.96 -4.18 22.87
C ALA A 603 -3.11 -3.38 23.51
N MET A 604 -3.01 -2.05 23.53
CA MET A 604 -4.09 -1.15 23.94
C MET A 604 -5.30 -1.31 23.02
N GLY A 605 -5.09 -1.35 21.69
CA GLY A 605 -6.15 -1.62 20.72
C GLY A 605 -6.86 -2.96 20.99
N PHE A 606 -6.10 -4.04 21.19
CA PHE A 606 -6.66 -5.34 21.58
C PHE A 606 -7.48 -5.25 22.88
N ALA A 607 -6.94 -4.58 23.89
CA ALA A 607 -7.61 -4.41 25.17
C ALA A 607 -8.92 -3.60 25.04
N LEU A 608 -8.97 -2.58 24.19
CA LEU A 608 -10.16 -1.79 23.93
C LEU A 608 -11.25 -2.62 23.25
N ILE A 609 -10.89 -3.39 22.21
CA ILE A 609 -11.80 -4.30 21.49
C ILE A 609 -12.50 -5.26 22.46
N TRP A 610 -11.74 -5.84 23.40
CA TRP A 610 -12.24 -6.82 24.36
C TRP A 610 -12.70 -6.21 25.68
N HIS A 611 -12.72 -4.88 25.83
CA HIS A 611 -13.11 -4.17 27.06
C HIS A 611 -12.27 -4.57 28.31
N ILE A 612 -10.98 -4.83 28.15
CA ILE A 612 -10.03 -5.18 29.21
C ILE A 612 -9.42 -3.90 29.80
N TRP A 613 -10.20 -3.17 30.59
CA TRP A 613 -9.88 -1.79 31.00
C TRP A 613 -8.58 -1.62 31.79
N TRP A 614 -8.21 -2.58 32.65
CA TRP A 614 -6.92 -2.51 33.37
C TRP A 614 -5.75 -2.59 32.38
N LEU A 615 -5.86 -3.40 31.33
CA LEU A 615 -4.83 -3.55 30.31
C LEU A 615 -4.76 -2.30 29.44
N VAL A 616 -5.89 -1.64 29.15
CA VAL A 616 -5.92 -0.32 28.50
C VAL A 616 -5.12 0.69 29.31
N ALA A 617 -5.38 0.80 30.62
CA ALA A 617 -4.65 1.74 31.48
C ALA A 617 -3.15 1.44 31.54
N VAL A 618 -2.76 0.17 31.72
CA VAL A 618 -1.35 -0.25 31.78
C VAL A 618 -0.64 0.01 30.45
N THR A 619 -1.24 -0.36 29.33
CA THR A 619 -0.62 -0.19 28.00
C THR A 619 -0.54 1.28 27.59
N PHE A 620 -1.53 2.10 27.95
CA PHE A 620 -1.47 3.55 27.76
C PHE A 620 -0.35 4.19 28.59
N ILE A 621 -0.25 3.87 29.89
CA ILE A 621 0.83 4.37 30.73
C ILE A 621 2.18 3.90 30.20
N ALA A 622 2.31 2.63 29.81
CA ALA A 622 3.54 2.08 29.28
C ALA A 622 3.97 2.73 27.96
N SER A 623 3.03 3.07 27.07
CA SER A 623 3.35 3.77 25.81
C SER A 623 3.84 5.21 26.08
N VAL A 624 3.19 5.94 27.00
CA VAL A 624 3.60 7.28 27.42
C VAL A 624 4.96 7.25 28.12
N VAL A 625 5.17 6.33 29.06
CA VAL A 625 6.47 6.14 29.74
C VAL A 625 7.55 5.77 28.74
N SER A 626 7.26 4.95 27.73
CA SER A 626 8.21 4.60 26.67
C SER A 626 8.59 5.82 25.82
N LEU A 627 7.63 6.69 25.50
CA LEU A 627 7.88 7.95 24.82
C LEU A 627 8.74 8.89 25.66
N ILE A 628 8.41 9.07 26.94
CA ILE A 628 9.19 9.89 27.87
C ILE A 628 10.61 9.31 27.98
N ARG A 629 10.78 8.02 28.23
CA ARG A 629 12.11 7.38 28.29
C ARG A 629 12.90 7.57 26.98
N SER A 630 12.21 7.50 25.85
CA SER A 630 12.80 7.72 24.53
C SER A 630 13.34 9.15 24.37
N SER A 631 12.69 10.16 24.96
CA SER A 631 13.14 11.57 24.89
C SER A 631 14.36 11.87 25.77
N PHE A 632 14.61 11.06 26.81
CA PHE A 632 15.82 11.17 27.65
C PHE A 632 17.05 10.43 27.10
N THR A 633 16.93 9.76 25.94
CA THR A 633 18.06 9.05 25.33
C THR A 633 19.07 10.07 24.78
N LYS A 634 20.32 10.00 25.25
CA LYS A 634 21.39 10.93 24.85
C LYS A 634 22.17 10.46 23.61
N GLU A 635 22.45 9.17 23.52
CA GLU A 635 23.13 8.55 22.38
C GLU A 635 22.10 8.22 21.30
N VAL A 636 21.74 9.21 20.49
CA VAL A 636 20.75 9.07 19.41
C VAL A 636 21.38 8.97 18.03
N ASP A 637 22.65 9.30 17.92
CA ASP A 637 23.41 9.37 16.69
C ASP A 637 24.85 8.86 16.88
N TYR A 638 25.51 8.60 15.77
CA TYR A 638 26.90 8.18 15.72
C TYR A 638 27.57 8.70 14.45
N TYR A 639 28.90 8.66 14.42
CA TYR A 639 29.69 9.00 13.24
C TYR A 639 30.29 7.73 12.64
N VAL A 640 30.10 7.55 11.34
CA VAL A 640 30.86 6.58 10.54
C VAL A 640 32.20 7.23 10.18
N PRO A 641 33.35 6.68 10.61
CA PRO A 641 34.64 7.26 10.30
C PRO A 641 34.92 7.28 8.80
N ALA A 642 35.57 8.32 8.30
CA ALA A 642 35.95 8.49 6.89
C ALA A 642 36.73 7.28 6.34
N ALA A 643 37.58 6.64 7.16
CA ALA A 643 38.33 5.46 6.77
C ALA A 643 37.42 4.24 6.47
N GLU A 644 36.31 4.10 7.20
CA GLU A 644 35.35 3.02 6.96
C GLU A 644 34.52 3.31 5.71
N VAL A 645 34.13 4.58 5.50
CA VAL A 645 33.49 5.02 4.26
C VAL A 645 34.40 4.76 3.05
N GLU A 646 35.67 5.13 3.16
CA GLU A 646 36.68 4.90 2.12
C GLU A 646 36.85 3.41 1.81
N ARG A 647 36.88 2.54 2.83
CA ARG A 647 36.94 1.09 2.65
C ARG A 647 35.75 0.58 1.83
N ILE A 648 34.52 0.95 2.23
CA ILE A 648 33.28 0.50 1.57
C ILE A 648 33.23 1.01 0.12
N GLU A 649 33.55 2.28 -0.13
CA GLU A 649 33.52 2.84 -1.47
C GLU A 649 34.64 2.27 -2.36
N ASN A 650 35.83 1.99 -1.82
CA ASN A 650 36.90 1.35 -2.59
C ASN A 650 36.54 -0.09 -3.00
N GLU A 651 35.86 -0.85 -2.13
CA GLU A 651 35.33 -2.17 -2.49
C GLU A 651 34.32 -2.08 -3.65
N ARG A 652 33.45 -1.06 -3.61
CA ARG A 652 32.51 -0.76 -4.69
C ARG A 652 33.23 -0.37 -5.99
N TYR A 653 34.19 0.54 -5.95
CA TYR A 653 34.93 0.97 -7.15
C TYR A 653 35.75 -0.18 -7.76
N ALA A 654 36.32 -1.06 -6.94
CA ALA A 654 37.00 -2.25 -7.43
C ALA A 654 36.05 -3.19 -8.19
N LEU A 655 34.81 -3.36 -7.69
CA LEU A 655 33.78 -4.12 -8.39
C LEU A 655 33.35 -3.44 -9.70
N LEU A 656 33.14 -2.13 -9.68
CA LEU A 656 32.79 -1.33 -10.86
C LEU A 656 33.86 -1.43 -11.95
N GLU A 657 35.14 -1.23 -11.62
CA GLU A 657 36.25 -1.28 -12.59
C GLU A 657 36.42 -2.65 -13.23
N LYS A 658 36.10 -3.72 -12.50
CA LYS A 658 36.16 -5.09 -13.01
C LYS A 658 35.08 -5.36 -14.07
N HIS A 659 33.94 -4.69 -13.98
CA HIS A 659 32.77 -4.95 -14.84
C HIS A 659 32.60 -3.89 -15.94
N LEU A 660 32.88 -2.62 -15.68
CA LEU A 660 32.83 -1.55 -16.70
C LEU A 660 33.96 -1.64 -17.75
N LYS A 661 35.04 -2.39 -17.50
CA LYS A 661 36.11 -2.63 -18.49
C LYS A 661 35.82 -3.80 -19.45
N LYS A 662 34.73 -4.54 -19.23
CA LYS A 662 34.38 -5.74 -20.01
C LYS A 662 33.30 -5.50 -21.06
N ASP A 663 32.61 -4.37 -20.99
CA ASP A 663 31.66 -3.86 -21.97
C ASP A 663 32.32 -2.70 -22.74
#